data_AF-A0A2A2Q3T5-F1
#
_entry.id   AF-A0A2A2Q3T5-F1
#
_cell.length_a   1.000
_cell.length_b   1.000
_cell.length_c   1.000
_cell.angle_alpha   90.00
_cell.angle_beta   90.00
_cell.angle_gamma   90.00
#
_symmetry.space_group_name_H-M   'P 1'
#
loop_
_entity.id
_entity.type
_entity.pdbx_description
1 polymer ?
#
loop_
_entity_poly.entity_id
_entity_poly.type
_entity_poly.pdbx_seq_one_letter_code
_entity_poly.pdbx_strand_id
1 'polypeptide(L)'
;MRRRFLIFALLLGAACYAAMHVSLRIAPAHENLGAKLEGRIAEGEGWYPGEPFATHRPVRAWGSWTGSDENTGALTVGPFPAPVRLRFAVGGYPPTPGISLRLERPGTTDTLPVEAPHVGERWRIIEVAVPPAWVSQPVRLVAVDDAKVLGGWFAVTEPIRGGVGDGATGLWQNLTAWLLNGFCLGVLWFAAMRLLAPRQLVPAPWLPLLGLAVVAAFAYLLFWLWFAGPRIGAAASFLGLAAGALLLLRSRAPDAAAAAEAAAVVRLTALVGLLYLGVLHLFPSSLDYYHLAANRFRAELPTDNELPHEVSARLVAGEPLRRADADWLSSDRPPLQSGWHLITWPVLTKLGLTPRAATGTASLWLQLAWVAAAYGLLRTLRLRPNRAAAWTGVIALSGFFLQNSTFTWPKLSAAALAAGAFGLWVLAPPDLDRRRAILVGAVLASLAWLSHGGVAFSYLVLAPWIAWRMLRGEAREWLLAALVFGLFAAPWIAYQKFYDPPGNRLLKWHLGGQIPKDERGTWQTIREGYAALSWPQIWAQKRQNLEIQVGGRWGALVETDPARALERRNEEFFLTGRAFTWWAFGFLLFPWVWNRLRPDRGADPQLGRMHCALLLWPLLTIPLWCALLFTGGQAVIHQGSYAAMLALFVVLSAWFDRAGRSWIFLIAALQTFTLATTWAPGNPVVFGDVSPAALAVVLLAGAGLAWQLLRRRDADGPPSDFVAARPEPPAAPESPPAAPGRWARATPWLAGLLALVPAAVCSRALGELWWFGDDWDLLDQIQRLGFWRWTLLPFAENFVPLFKVLWGGLVLAGGGYGVLISALWLTHALNTALLARLLVRTGFSFPAVGFTVVLFAVAAVNVETLAWSVQWSALLAVTCFLGAANILLPRLAAGDLRGFGLPLLLALLAAGSALTFARGVLTGGALAAVALLPLGLRTPAWPARLRVAAACLLPAVAVAVAIMLVSPGNHRALGDHGRAIAEFAFTYWTAVPLYRLLDSVTWHWPLLFALGALKAGLLVAGWRAARGCQRHVLALLLIFDLGNAVLLGVGRHHTGLPAANSERYYYNSLLCTLPFLGLAFAAWLRPLPAPRIRISLTAALIALAGFLAARHWPAAAEQFAAHRGRHTRDVLLRQQQPPAEGAVPGVPFLSTARAKELIRHYGLQ
;
A
#
# COMPACT_ATOMS: atom_id res chain seq x y z
N MET A 1 -0.26 38.42 -11.37
CA MET A 1 -1.57 37.74 -11.29
C MET A 1 -2.57 38.57 -12.10
N ARG A 2 -3.28 38.01 -13.08
CA ARG A 2 -4.24 38.80 -13.87
C ARG A 2 -5.38 39.24 -12.95
N ARG A 3 -5.74 40.53 -12.94
CA ARG A 3 -6.83 41.14 -12.14
C ARG A 3 -8.13 40.31 -12.13
N ARG A 4 -8.44 39.66 -13.26
CA ARG A 4 -9.58 38.75 -13.45
C ARG A 4 -9.60 37.55 -12.49
N PHE A 5 -8.46 36.97 -12.12
CA PHE A 5 -8.40 35.82 -11.22
C PHE A 5 -8.74 36.20 -9.77
N LEU A 6 -8.26 37.37 -9.31
CA LEU A 6 -8.57 37.88 -7.98
C LEU A 6 -10.06 38.21 -7.85
N ILE A 7 -10.65 38.82 -8.87
CA ILE A 7 -12.09 39.10 -8.91
C ILE A 7 -12.88 37.79 -8.87
N PHE A 8 -12.51 36.79 -9.67
CA PHE A 8 -13.17 35.49 -9.64
C PHE A 8 -13.07 34.81 -8.27
N ALA A 9 -11.89 34.81 -7.64
CA ALA A 9 -11.70 34.24 -6.31
C ALA A 9 -12.52 34.95 -5.24
N LEU A 10 -12.63 36.29 -5.31
CA LEU A 10 -13.46 37.08 -4.41
C LEU A 10 -14.95 36.81 -4.61
N LEU A 11 -15.42 36.73 -5.86
CA LEU A 11 -16.82 36.39 -6.18
C LEU A 11 -17.18 34.98 -5.71
N LEU A 12 -16.29 34.00 -5.96
CA LEU A 12 -16.46 32.64 -5.47
C LEU A 12 -16.49 32.60 -3.94
N GLY A 13 -15.58 33.33 -3.27
CA GLY A 13 -15.55 33.47 -1.83
C GLY A 13 -16.84 34.08 -1.28
N ALA A 14 -17.36 35.13 -1.92
CA ALA A 14 -18.63 35.76 -1.54
C ALA A 14 -19.83 34.82 -1.74
N ALA A 15 -19.85 34.04 -2.84
CA ALA A 15 -20.89 33.05 -3.07
C ALA A 15 -20.85 31.93 -2.02
N CYS A 16 -19.66 31.40 -1.70
CA CYS A 16 -19.50 30.41 -0.62
C CYS A 16 -19.90 30.99 0.74
N TYR A 17 -19.56 32.24 1.02
CA TYR A 17 -19.92 32.95 2.25
C TYR A 17 -21.44 33.11 2.38
N ALA A 18 -22.13 33.49 1.29
CA ALA A 18 -23.58 33.58 1.27
C ALA A 18 -24.24 32.20 1.47
N ALA A 19 -23.75 31.16 0.78
CA ALA A 19 -24.23 29.79 0.94
C ALA A 19 -24.04 29.25 2.37
N MET A 20 -22.88 29.52 2.97
CA MET A 20 -22.60 29.23 4.38
C MET A 20 -23.61 29.93 5.31
N HIS A 21 -23.85 31.23 5.15
CA HIS A 21 -24.78 31.98 6.00
C HIS A 21 -26.23 31.51 5.89
N VAL A 22 -26.65 31.07 4.71
CA VAL A 22 -27.99 30.50 4.53
C VAL A 22 -28.08 29.13 5.20
N SER A 23 -27.06 28.29 5.05
CA SER A 23 -27.05 26.91 5.53
C SER A 23 -26.81 26.75 7.04
N LEU A 24 -26.08 27.68 7.67
CA LEU A 24 -25.86 27.70 9.12
C LEU A 24 -27.12 28.03 9.94
N ARG A 25 -28.18 28.53 9.29
CA ARG A 25 -29.43 28.89 9.97
C ARG A 25 -30.16 27.65 10.48
N ILE A 26 -30.15 27.45 11.79
CA ILE A 26 -30.92 26.39 12.44
C ILE A 26 -32.39 26.81 12.49
N ALA A 27 -33.28 25.91 12.07
CA ALA A 27 -34.73 26.10 12.08
C ALA A 27 -35.44 24.78 12.42
N PRO A 28 -36.72 24.83 12.84
CA PRO A 28 -37.53 23.62 13.02
C PRO A 28 -37.58 22.80 11.71
N ALA A 29 -37.44 21.48 11.84
CA ALA A 29 -37.56 20.55 10.71
C ALA A 29 -39.01 20.39 10.25
N HIS A 30 -39.96 20.53 11.19
CA HIS A 30 -41.39 20.51 10.94
C HIS A 30 -42.04 21.75 11.54
N GLU A 31 -43.18 22.15 10.98
CA GLU A 31 -43.97 23.25 11.53
C GLU A 31 -45.04 22.67 12.48
N ASN A 32 -45.23 23.31 13.64
CA ASN A 32 -46.32 23.01 14.59
C ASN A 32 -46.37 21.55 15.09
N LEU A 33 -45.24 20.98 15.48
CA LEU A 33 -45.18 19.66 16.12
C LEU A 33 -45.97 19.63 17.45
N GLY A 34 -46.84 18.63 17.63
CA GLY A 34 -47.45 18.38 18.93
C GLY A 34 -46.40 17.96 19.97
N ALA A 35 -46.51 18.49 21.19
CA ALA A 35 -45.74 18.05 22.34
C ALA A 35 -46.69 17.74 23.51
N LYS A 36 -46.48 16.60 24.17
CA LYS A 36 -47.18 16.22 25.40
C LYS A 36 -46.19 16.29 26.56
N LEU A 37 -46.55 17.02 27.60
CA LEU A 37 -45.74 17.22 28.81
C LEU A 37 -46.42 16.54 30.01
N GLU A 38 -45.65 15.80 30.79
CA GLU A 38 -46.06 15.18 32.05
C GLU A 38 -45.04 15.52 33.14
N GLY A 39 -45.48 15.73 34.38
CA GLY A 39 -44.59 16.15 35.48
C GLY A 39 -44.14 17.60 35.37
N ARG A 40 -42.90 17.90 35.80
CA ARG A 40 -42.31 19.25 35.86
C ARG A 40 -41.43 19.59 34.65
N ILE A 41 -41.85 19.18 33.45
CA ILE A 41 -41.22 19.62 32.20
C ILE A 41 -41.80 20.98 31.78
N ALA A 42 -40.95 21.96 31.47
CA ALA A 42 -41.37 23.26 30.97
C ALA A 42 -40.95 23.48 29.52
N GLU A 43 -41.75 24.25 28.76
CA GLU A 43 -41.43 24.68 27.39
C GLU A 43 -40.83 26.08 27.42
N GLY A 44 -39.75 26.30 26.66
CA GLY A 44 -39.04 27.58 26.61
C GLY A 44 -38.19 27.89 27.85
N GLU A 45 -38.27 27.05 28.87
CA GLU A 45 -37.51 27.12 30.11
C GLU A 45 -37.30 25.70 30.69
N GLY A 46 -36.79 25.59 31.92
CA GLY A 46 -36.60 24.29 32.57
C GLY A 46 -35.23 23.66 32.37
N TRP A 47 -34.22 24.43 32.00
CA TRP A 47 -32.81 24.05 32.01
C TRP A 47 -31.99 25.13 32.68
N TYR A 48 -30.75 24.80 33.07
CA TYR A 48 -29.87 25.78 33.70
C TYR A 48 -29.54 26.94 32.74
N PRO A 49 -29.57 28.22 33.17
CA PRO A 49 -29.20 29.36 32.32
C PRO A 49 -27.73 29.29 31.91
N GLY A 50 -27.47 28.75 30.71
CA GLY A 50 -26.13 28.52 30.17
C GLY A 50 -25.92 29.18 28.81
N GLU A 51 -25.17 28.52 27.93
CA GLU A 51 -24.92 29.02 26.56
C GLU A 51 -26.23 29.04 25.75
N PRO A 52 -26.66 30.17 25.16
CA PRO A 52 -27.92 30.23 24.42
C PRO A 52 -27.86 29.38 23.14
N PHE A 53 -28.94 28.65 22.85
CA PHE A 53 -29.05 27.87 21.63
C PHE A 53 -29.33 28.78 20.42
N ALA A 54 -28.29 29.08 19.63
CA ALA A 54 -28.38 30.03 18.52
C ALA A 54 -29.23 29.48 17.36
N THR A 55 -30.40 30.09 17.13
CA THR A 55 -31.37 29.67 16.10
C THR A 55 -31.83 30.85 15.24
N HIS A 56 -32.16 30.59 13.97
CA HIS A 56 -32.62 31.62 13.02
C HIS A 56 -34.13 31.90 13.13
N ARG A 57 -34.89 30.90 13.56
CA ARG A 57 -36.29 31.01 13.98
C ARG A 57 -36.39 30.39 15.39
N PRO A 58 -37.39 30.78 16.21
CA PRO A 58 -37.63 30.12 17.49
C PRO A 58 -37.72 28.61 17.26
N VAL A 59 -36.81 27.85 17.86
CA VAL A 59 -36.87 26.39 17.95
C VAL A 59 -37.41 26.09 19.33
N ARG A 60 -38.51 25.33 19.40
CA ARG A 60 -39.10 24.94 20.68
C ARG A 60 -38.17 23.97 21.40
N ALA A 61 -38.03 24.17 22.70
CA ALA A 61 -37.18 23.39 23.56
C ALA A 61 -37.85 23.18 24.91
N TRP A 62 -37.55 22.04 25.53
CA TRP A 62 -38.12 21.63 26.80
C TRP A 62 -37.01 21.16 27.75
N GLY A 63 -37.17 21.40 29.04
CA GLY A 63 -36.25 20.87 30.05
C GLY A 63 -36.94 20.44 31.33
N SER A 64 -36.31 19.50 32.05
CA SER A 64 -36.82 18.93 33.30
C SER A 64 -36.37 19.64 34.56
N TRP A 65 -35.26 20.40 34.52
CA TRP A 65 -34.65 21.01 35.71
C TRP A 65 -35.60 21.96 36.45
N THR A 66 -36.25 22.89 35.75
CA THR A 66 -37.21 23.85 36.35
C THR A 66 -36.81 24.42 37.72
N GLY A 67 -35.51 24.70 37.92
CA GLY A 67 -34.94 25.26 39.15
C GLY A 67 -34.50 24.27 40.23
N SER A 68 -34.65 22.96 40.03
CA SER A 68 -34.22 21.92 40.99
C SER A 68 -33.95 20.56 40.33
N ASP A 69 -32.88 19.88 40.74
CA ASP A 69 -32.57 18.51 40.33
C ASP A 69 -33.52 17.44 40.92
N GLU A 70 -34.50 17.84 41.76
CA GLU A 70 -35.54 16.96 42.30
C GLU A 70 -36.77 16.85 41.38
N ASN A 71 -36.80 17.62 40.29
CA ASN A 71 -37.93 17.70 39.38
C ASN A 71 -37.88 16.58 38.34
N THR A 72 -38.95 15.79 38.27
CA THR A 72 -39.09 14.67 37.34
C THR A 72 -40.23 14.92 36.33
N GLY A 73 -40.21 14.21 35.21
CA GLY A 73 -41.26 14.32 34.20
C GLY A 73 -40.97 13.60 32.89
N ALA A 74 -41.93 13.66 31.97
CA ALA A 74 -41.82 13.07 30.64
C ALA A 74 -42.26 14.04 29.55
N LEU A 75 -41.53 14.00 28.44
CA LEU A 75 -41.77 14.76 27.22
C LEU A 75 -41.99 13.79 26.07
N THR A 76 -43.05 14.01 25.28
CA THR A 76 -43.26 13.32 24.00
C THR A 76 -43.46 14.34 22.89
N VAL A 77 -42.59 14.34 21.87
CA VAL A 77 -42.66 15.22 20.70
C VAL A 77 -43.01 14.40 19.45
N GLY A 78 -44.05 14.82 18.72
CA GLY A 78 -44.52 14.16 17.49
C GLY A 78 -45.98 13.68 17.56
N PRO A 79 -46.41 12.79 16.64
CA PRO A 79 -45.60 12.05 15.67
C PRO A 79 -45.16 12.88 14.47
N PHE A 80 -44.06 12.48 13.83
CA PHE A 80 -43.55 13.03 12.57
C PHE A 80 -42.92 11.93 11.70
N PRO A 81 -42.83 12.11 10.36
CA PRO A 81 -42.21 11.12 9.49
C PRO A 81 -40.70 11.01 9.80
N ALA A 82 -40.22 9.80 10.03
CA ALA A 82 -38.84 9.58 10.45
C ALA A 82 -37.88 9.90 9.30
N PRO A 83 -36.92 10.83 9.50
CA PRO A 83 -35.86 11.05 8.53
C PRO A 83 -34.86 9.89 8.55
N VAL A 84 -33.96 9.84 7.55
CA VAL A 84 -32.80 8.91 7.57
C VAL A 84 -31.91 9.17 8.81
N ARG A 85 -31.76 10.45 9.17
CA ARG A 85 -31.11 10.88 10.40
C ARG A 85 -31.95 11.93 11.09
N LEU A 86 -32.35 11.64 12.33
CA LEU A 86 -33.05 12.61 13.16
C LEU A 86 -32.03 13.51 13.86
N ARG A 87 -32.27 14.82 13.83
CA ARG A 87 -31.39 15.82 14.42
C ARG A 87 -32.18 16.69 15.39
N PHE A 88 -31.65 16.88 16.59
CA PHE A 88 -32.18 17.76 17.63
C PHE A 88 -31.05 18.11 18.59
N ALA A 89 -31.21 19.16 19.38
CA ALA A 89 -30.22 19.51 20.40
C ALA A 89 -30.63 19.02 21.77
N VAL A 90 -29.62 18.63 22.55
CA VAL A 90 -29.75 18.17 23.93
C VAL A 90 -28.87 19.02 24.85
N GLY A 91 -29.34 19.18 26.09
CA GLY A 91 -28.63 19.79 27.22
C GLY A 91 -28.79 18.93 28.48
N GLY A 92 -28.03 19.25 29.52
CA GLY A 92 -28.05 18.52 30.79
C GLY A 92 -27.23 17.23 30.76
N TYR A 93 -27.67 16.23 31.52
CA TYR A 93 -26.93 15.00 31.77
C TYR A 93 -27.70 13.74 31.37
N PRO A 94 -28.04 13.56 30.06
CA PRO A 94 -28.80 12.40 29.58
C PRO A 94 -28.31 11.00 30.00
N PRO A 95 -27.00 10.71 30.16
CA PRO A 95 -26.54 9.40 30.63
C PRO A 95 -26.82 9.10 32.11
N THR A 96 -27.27 10.08 32.90
CA THR A 96 -27.49 9.88 34.33
C THR A 96 -28.59 8.83 34.58
N PRO A 97 -28.35 7.85 35.47
CA PRO A 97 -29.38 6.85 35.80
C PRO A 97 -30.69 7.52 36.24
N GLY A 98 -31.80 7.11 35.62
CA GLY A 98 -33.12 7.75 35.79
C GLY A 98 -33.55 8.62 34.61
N ILE A 99 -32.62 9.03 33.74
CA ILE A 99 -32.95 9.75 32.50
C ILE A 99 -32.92 8.78 31.32
N SER A 100 -33.91 8.86 30.43
CA SER A 100 -33.92 8.11 29.17
C SER A 100 -34.41 8.95 28.00
N LEU A 101 -33.69 8.89 26.88
CA LEU A 101 -34.14 9.42 25.59
C LEU A 101 -34.32 8.25 24.62
N ARG A 102 -35.43 8.22 23.89
CA ARG A 102 -35.74 7.16 22.93
C ARG A 102 -36.65 7.66 21.81
N LEU A 103 -36.57 6.96 20.68
CA LEU A 103 -37.54 7.07 19.59
C LEU A 103 -38.52 5.91 19.65
N GLU A 104 -39.79 6.22 19.51
CA GLU A 104 -40.88 5.22 19.52
C GLU A 104 -41.66 5.29 18.21
N ARG A 105 -42.08 4.13 17.70
CA ARG A 105 -43.04 4.05 16.60
C ARG A 105 -44.46 3.93 17.14
N PRO A 106 -45.34 4.92 16.90
CA PRO A 106 -46.72 4.88 17.37
C PRO A 106 -47.45 3.63 16.90
N GLY A 107 -48.19 2.98 17.80
CA GLY A 107 -48.99 1.78 17.49
C GLY A 107 -48.19 0.48 17.44
N THR A 108 -46.90 0.50 17.81
CA THR A 108 -46.05 -0.71 17.88
C THR A 108 -45.26 -0.73 19.20
N THR A 109 -44.63 -1.86 19.53
CA THR A 109 -43.71 -1.98 20.68
C THR A 109 -42.27 -1.59 20.35
N ASP A 110 -42.03 -1.10 19.12
CA ASP A 110 -40.68 -0.84 18.63
C ASP A 110 -40.13 0.48 19.18
N THR A 111 -39.00 0.39 19.87
CA THR A 111 -38.29 1.53 20.45
C THR A 111 -36.81 1.50 20.08
N LEU A 112 -36.22 2.69 19.94
CA LEU A 112 -34.80 2.88 19.65
C LEU A 112 -34.22 3.83 20.70
N PRO A 113 -33.33 3.35 21.59
CA PRO A 113 -32.69 4.21 22.58
C PRO A 113 -31.83 5.26 21.88
N VAL A 114 -31.81 6.48 22.43
CA VAL A 114 -30.94 7.57 21.98
C VAL A 114 -29.86 7.77 23.02
N GLU A 115 -28.64 7.37 22.67
CA GLU A 115 -27.46 7.64 23.49
C GLU A 115 -26.99 9.07 23.28
N ALA A 116 -27.14 9.90 24.31
CA ALA A 116 -26.70 11.29 24.33
C ALA A 116 -25.61 11.47 25.39
N PRO A 117 -24.52 12.22 25.13
CA PRO A 117 -23.42 12.41 26.08
C PRO A 117 -23.82 13.37 27.22
N HIS A 118 -23.03 13.42 28.30
CA HIS A 118 -23.14 14.52 29.27
C HIS A 118 -22.80 15.85 28.59
N VAL A 119 -23.78 16.75 28.50
CA VAL A 119 -23.63 18.07 27.86
C VAL A 119 -23.44 19.17 28.90
N GLY A 120 -24.02 19.00 30.09
CA GLY A 120 -24.05 20.01 31.14
C GLY A 120 -24.91 21.20 30.74
N GLU A 121 -24.47 22.41 31.11
CA GLU A 121 -25.20 23.67 30.94
C GLU A 121 -25.01 24.26 29.52
N ARG A 122 -24.76 23.41 28.52
CA ARG A 122 -24.60 23.78 27.12
C ARG A 122 -25.63 23.05 26.25
N TRP A 123 -25.71 23.46 24.99
CA TRP A 123 -26.47 22.74 23.97
C TRP A 123 -25.56 21.99 23.02
N ARG A 124 -25.91 20.76 22.71
CA ARG A 124 -25.23 19.95 21.69
C ARG A 124 -26.24 19.36 20.74
N ILE A 125 -26.06 19.61 19.45
CA ILE A 125 -26.82 18.92 18.40
C ILE A 125 -26.35 17.46 18.34
N ILE A 126 -27.28 16.53 18.47
CA ILE A 126 -27.05 15.10 18.28
C ILE A 126 -27.77 14.61 17.03
N GLU A 127 -27.21 13.55 16.42
CA GLU A 127 -27.79 12.91 15.25
C GLU A 127 -28.06 11.45 15.59
N VAL A 128 -29.28 11.00 15.34
CA VAL A 128 -29.71 9.61 15.58
C VAL A 128 -29.96 8.96 14.23
N ALA A 129 -29.23 7.89 13.93
CA ALA A 129 -29.48 7.07 12.75
C ALA A 129 -30.77 6.28 12.96
N VAL A 130 -31.74 6.49 12.07
CA VAL A 130 -33.02 5.79 12.14
C VAL A 130 -32.92 4.48 11.36
N PRO A 131 -33.44 3.34 11.87
CA PRO A 131 -33.45 2.08 11.14
C PRO A 131 -34.06 2.25 9.75
N PRO A 132 -33.49 1.66 8.68
CA PRO A 132 -34.02 1.81 7.32
C PRO A 132 -35.51 1.46 7.19
N ALA A 133 -35.99 0.48 7.97
CA ALA A 133 -37.40 0.08 8.02
C ALA A 133 -38.34 1.13 8.65
N TRP A 134 -37.80 2.12 9.37
CA TRP A 134 -38.56 3.18 10.02
C TRP A 134 -38.57 4.48 9.21
N VAL A 135 -37.70 4.62 8.20
CA VAL A 135 -37.62 5.83 7.38
C VAL A 135 -38.96 6.10 6.71
N SER A 136 -39.42 7.35 6.76
CA SER A 136 -40.74 7.82 6.33
C SER A 136 -41.94 7.32 7.13
N GLN A 137 -41.74 6.42 8.11
CA GLN A 137 -42.80 5.98 9.03
C GLN A 137 -42.98 7.01 10.16
N PRO A 138 -44.17 7.12 10.77
CA PRO A 138 -44.37 8.01 11.91
C PRO A 138 -43.54 7.55 13.12
N VAL A 139 -42.83 8.49 13.76
CA VAL A 139 -42.06 8.29 15.00
C VAL A 139 -42.34 9.43 15.99
N ARG A 140 -42.10 9.18 17.28
CA ARG A 140 -42.14 10.18 18.35
C ARG A 140 -40.82 10.16 19.12
N LEU A 141 -40.34 11.34 19.52
CA LEU A 141 -39.21 11.49 20.42
C LEU A 141 -39.72 11.57 21.85
N VAL A 142 -39.27 10.63 22.69
CA VAL A 142 -39.67 10.53 24.10
C VAL A 142 -38.45 10.74 24.97
N ALA A 143 -38.56 11.66 25.94
CA ALA A 143 -37.55 11.91 26.95
C ALA A 143 -38.20 11.83 28.34
N VAL A 144 -37.61 11.04 29.24
CA VAL A 144 -38.12 10.82 30.60
C VAL A 144 -37.01 11.12 31.59
N ASP A 145 -37.35 11.82 32.67
CA ASP A 145 -36.49 12.12 33.80
C ASP A 145 -37.14 11.62 35.09
N ASP A 146 -36.56 10.59 35.68
CA ASP A 146 -36.86 10.07 37.01
C ASP A 146 -35.65 10.23 37.96
N ALA A 147 -34.61 10.97 37.56
CA ALA A 147 -33.42 11.16 38.37
C ALA A 147 -33.70 12.16 39.51
N LYS A 148 -33.12 11.91 40.68
CA LYS A 148 -33.18 12.78 41.87
C LYS A 148 -31.79 13.01 42.47
N VAL A 149 -30.80 13.05 41.60
CA VAL A 149 -29.39 13.22 41.98
C VAL A 149 -28.90 14.56 41.47
N LEU A 150 -27.86 15.12 42.10
CA LEU A 150 -27.26 16.37 41.66
C LEU A 150 -26.84 16.25 40.18
N GLY A 151 -27.29 17.18 39.33
CA GLY A 151 -27.12 17.10 37.88
C GLY A 151 -28.00 16.06 37.18
N GLY A 152 -29.12 15.64 37.77
CA GLY A 152 -30.10 14.75 37.19
C GLY A 152 -31.19 15.51 36.43
N TRP A 153 -30.86 16.11 35.29
CA TRP A 153 -31.85 16.75 34.40
C TRP A 153 -31.48 16.65 32.92
N PHE A 154 -32.45 16.84 32.03
CA PHE A 154 -32.24 16.94 30.59
C PHE A 154 -32.90 18.19 29.99
N ALA A 155 -32.41 18.60 28.82
CA ALA A 155 -33.14 19.48 27.91
C ALA A 155 -33.08 18.94 26.47
N VAL A 156 -34.16 19.11 25.71
CA VAL A 156 -34.33 18.58 24.36
C VAL A 156 -35.06 19.60 23.48
N THR A 157 -34.61 19.80 22.25
CA THR A 157 -35.34 20.60 21.26
C THR A 157 -36.30 19.76 20.42
N GLU A 158 -37.23 20.42 19.72
CA GLU A 158 -37.91 19.77 18.61
C GLU A 158 -36.89 19.36 17.51
N PRO A 159 -37.25 18.42 16.60
CA PRO A 159 -36.43 18.11 15.44
C PRO A 159 -36.02 19.36 14.66
N ILE A 160 -34.73 19.49 14.36
CA ILE A 160 -34.14 20.66 13.71
C ILE A 160 -33.55 20.32 12.34
N ARG A 161 -33.47 21.35 11.48
CA ARG A 161 -32.68 21.38 10.24
C ARG A 161 -31.71 22.56 10.28
N GLY A 162 -30.68 22.52 9.44
CA GLY A 162 -29.59 23.50 9.40
C GLY A 162 -28.46 23.21 10.40
N GLY A 163 -27.49 24.13 10.43
CA GLY A 163 -26.28 24.02 11.25
C GLY A 163 -25.20 23.13 10.61
N VAL A 164 -24.00 23.10 11.20
CA VAL A 164 -22.78 22.49 10.60
C VAL A 164 -22.98 21.04 10.14
N GLY A 165 -23.82 20.27 10.83
CA GLY A 165 -24.15 18.87 10.49
C GLY A 165 -25.20 18.66 9.41
N ASP A 166 -25.86 19.71 8.92
CA ASP A 166 -26.90 19.55 7.89
C ASP A 166 -26.31 19.60 6.48
N GLY A 167 -26.46 18.51 5.73
CA GLY A 167 -26.07 18.44 4.33
C GLY A 167 -24.63 18.94 4.08
N ALA A 168 -24.49 20.01 3.30
CA ALA A 168 -23.19 20.57 2.90
C ALA A 168 -22.71 21.75 3.76
N THR A 169 -23.35 22.03 4.90
CA THR A 169 -23.07 23.24 5.69
C THR A 169 -21.62 23.29 6.19
N GLY A 170 -21.13 22.22 6.81
CA GLY A 170 -19.73 22.11 7.24
C GLY A 170 -18.72 22.23 6.09
N LEU A 171 -19.08 21.75 4.89
CA LEU A 171 -18.28 21.95 3.69
C LEU A 171 -18.24 23.43 3.30
N TRP A 172 -19.38 24.11 3.21
CA TRP A 172 -19.44 25.53 2.83
C TRP A 172 -18.69 26.43 3.80
N GLN A 173 -18.78 26.17 5.10
CA GLN A 173 -18.02 26.89 6.12
C GLN A 173 -16.51 26.73 5.90
N ASN A 174 -16.05 25.49 5.73
CA ASN A 174 -14.63 25.23 5.53
C ASN A 174 -14.13 25.68 4.15
N LEU A 175 -14.93 25.62 3.08
CA LEU A 175 -14.58 26.19 1.77
C LEU A 175 -14.45 27.72 1.85
N THR A 176 -15.37 28.38 2.55
CA THR A 176 -15.32 29.83 2.77
C THR A 176 -14.07 30.21 3.55
N ALA A 177 -13.81 29.52 4.67
CA ALA A 177 -12.60 29.72 5.47
C ALA A 177 -11.33 29.45 4.66
N TRP A 178 -11.30 28.39 3.85
CA TRP A 178 -10.20 28.05 2.95
C TRP A 178 -9.92 29.16 1.92
N LEU A 179 -10.96 29.71 1.28
CA LEU A 179 -10.83 30.78 0.30
C LEU A 179 -10.35 32.10 0.94
N LEU A 180 -10.91 32.48 2.09
CA LEU A 180 -10.51 33.69 2.81
C LEU A 180 -9.10 33.59 3.38
N ASN A 181 -8.73 32.44 3.95
CA ASN A 181 -7.34 32.15 4.34
C ASN A 181 -6.41 32.20 3.11
N GLY A 182 -6.80 31.56 2.01
CA GLY A 182 -6.02 31.56 0.77
C GLY A 182 -5.81 32.97 0.21
N PHE A 183 -6.79 33.86 0.37
CA PHE A 183 -6.64 35.27 0.03
C PHE A 183 -5.64 35.98 0.96
N CYS A 184 -5.84 35.92 2.28
CA CYS A 184 -5.00 36.61 3.26
C CYS A 184 -3.54 36.12 3.22
N LEU A 185 -3.35 34.80 3.27
CA LEU A 185 -2.03 34.16 3.19
C LEU A 185 -1.42 34.35 1.81
N GLY A 186 -2.23 34.31 0.75
CA GLY A 186 -1.81 34.57 -0.62
C GLY A 186 -1.23 35.97 -0.80
N VAL A 187 -1.84 37.00 -0.20
CA VAL A 187 -1.31 38.37 -0.23
C VAL A 187 0.11 38.41 0.34
N LEU A 188 0.32 37.85 1.54
CA LEU A 188 1.65 37.81 2.17
C LEU A 188 2.63 36.96 1.35
N TRP A 189 2.18 35.80 0.85
CA TRP A 189 3.01 34.87 0.10
C TRP A 189 3.48 35.47 -1.23
N PHE A 190 2.58 36.10 -2.00
CA PHE A 190 2.95 36.79 -3.23
C PHE A 190 3.82 38.02 -2.99
N ALA A 191 3.56 38.78 -1.92
CA ALA A 191 4.42 39.89 -1.52
C ALA A 191 5.84 39.41 -1.23
N ALA A 192 5.97 38.34 -0.43
CA ALA A 192 7.26 37.72 -0.12
C ALA A 192 7.98 37.24 -1.39
N MET A 193 7.30 36.53 -2.30
CA MET A 193 7.90 36.07 -3.55
C MET A 193 8.38 37.23 -4.43
N ARG A 194 7.62 38.33 -4.54
CA ARG A 194 8.03 39.51 -5.31
C ARG A 194 9.22 40.23 -4.70
N LEU A 195 9.30 40.28 -3.38
CA LEU A 195 10.47 40.82 -2.69
C LEU A 195 11.70 39.94 -2.91
N LEU A 196 11.55 38.63 -2.88
CA LEU A 196 12.66 37.69 -3.00
C LEU A 196 13.15 37.50 -4.43
N ALA A 197 12.28 37.59 -5.44
CA ALA A 197 12.62 37.27 -6.83
C ALA A 197 13.81 38.06 -7.39
N PRO A 198 13.92 39.40 -7.21
CA PRO A 198 15.06 40.17 -7.71
C PRO A 198 16.39 39.79 -7.03
N ARG A 199 16.35 39.18 -5.84
CA ARG A 199 17.54 38.86 -5.05
C ARG A 199 18.18 37.53 -5.44
N GLN A 200 17.48 36.69 -6.21
CA GLN A 200 17.93 35.39 -6.70
C GLN A 200 18.57 34.52 -5.58
N LEU A 201 17.99 34.56 -4.38
CA LEU A 201 18.51 33.82 -3.21
C LEU A 201 18.38 32.31 -3.37
N VAL A 202 17.44 31.86 -4.20
CA VAL A 202 17.17 30.47 -4.51
C VAL A 202 16.80 30.34 -6.00
N PRO A 203 16.97 29.16 -6.61
CA PRO A 203 16.49 28.92 -7.97
C PRO A 203 14.98 29.13 -8.08
N ALA A 204 14.50 29.57 -9.25
CA ALA A 204 13.09 29.91 -9.47
C ALA A 204 12.07 28.84 -9.00
N PRO A 205 12.30 27.52 -9.16
CA PRO A 205 11.39 26.49 -8.64
C PRO A 205 11.22 26.47 -7.11
N TRP A 206 12.20 26.98 -6.36
CA TRP A 206 12.20 27.03 -4.90
C TRP A 206 11.66 28.34 -4.34
N LEU A 207 11.50 29.37 -5.18
CA LEU A 207 10.95 30.68 -4.79
C LEU A 207 9.59 30.57 -4.06
N PRO A 208 8.64 29.69 -4.48
CA PRO A 208 7.37 29.55 -3.77
C PRO A 208 7.55 29.03 -2.34
N LEU A 209 8.43 28.05 -2.12
CA LEU A 209 8.70 27.53 -0.77
C LEU A 209 9.38 28.59 0.10
N LEU A 210 10.35 29.33 -0.45
CA LEU A 210 11.02 30.41 0.28
C LEU A 210 10.05 31.55 0.62
N GLY A 211 9.15 31.91 -0.30
CA GLY A 211 8.10 32.88 -0.03
C GLY A 211 7.20 32.43 1.12
N LEU A 212 6.84 31.15 1.17
CA LEU A 212 6.06 30.59 2.28
C LEU A 212 6.85 30.61 3.59
N ALA A 213 8.15 30.32 3.55
CA ALA A 213 9.03 30.37 4.70
C ALA A 213 9.13 31.79 5.30
N VAL A 214 9.09 32.84 4.49
CA VAL A 214 9.00 34.23 4.98
C VAL A 214 7.69 34.47 5.73
N VAL A 215 6.56 33.98 5.20
CA VAL A 215 5.27 34.06 5.90
C VAL A 215 5.31 33.25 7.20
N ALA A 216 5.97 32.09 7.21
CA ALA A 216 6.16 31.29 8.42
C ALA A 216 7.05 31.99 9.46
N ALA A 217 8.14 32.64 9.04
CA ALA A 217 8.95 33.46 9.94
C ALA A 217 8.14 34.62 10.56
N PHE A 218 7.27 35.24 9.76
CA PHE A 218 6.34 36.25 10.26
C PHE A 218 5.31 35.66 11.25
N ALA A 219 4.76 34.49 10.97
CA ALA A 219 3.92 33.74 11.90
C ALA A 219 4.63 33.46 13.24
N TYR A 220 5.89 33.04 13.20
CA TYR A 220 6.69 32.82 14.42
C TYR A 220 6.85 34.10 15.24
N LEU A 221 7.09 35.24 14.58
CA LEU A 221 7.13 36.54 15.26
C LEU A 221 5.76 36.89 15.86
N LEU A 222 4.67 36.68 15.12
CA LEU A 222 3.31 36.95 15.61
C LEU A 222 2.99 36.15 16.88
N PHE A 223 3.41 34.89 16.97
CA PHE A 223 3.25 34.10 18.20
C PHE A 223 3.77 34.87 19.43
N TRP A 224 4.98 35.43 19.35
CA TRP A 224 5.57 36.19 20.45
C TRP A 224 4.86 37.53 20.71
N LEU A 225 4.38 38.21 19.66
CA LEU A 225 3.64 39.46 19.82
C LEU A 225 2.26 39.24 20.49
N TRP A 226 1.60 38.13 20.17
CA TRP A 226 0.37 37.70 20.86
C TRP A 226 0.66 37.24 22.29
N PHE A 227 1.76 36.53 22.51
CA PHE A 227 2.21 36.15 23.84
C PHE A 227 2.52 37.37 24.72
N ALA A 228 3.05 38.45 24.14
CA ALA A 228 3.27 39.72 24.84
C ALA A 228 1.95 40.44 25.16
N GLY A 229 0.91 40.29 24.34
CA GLY A 229 -0.43 40.77 24.66
C GLY A 229 -1.43 40.65 23.50
N PRO A 230 -2.72 40.35 23.76
CA PRO A 230 -3.72 40.14 22.72
C PRO A 230 -3.92 41.35 21.79
N ARG A 231 -3.89 42.57 22.32
CA ARG A 231 -4.07 43.80 21.53
C ARG A 231 -2.88 44.06 20.60
N ILE A 232 -1.65 43.82 21.09
CA ILE A 232 -0.42 43.97 20.33
C ILE A 232 -0.42 42.96 19.17
N GLY A 233 -0.71 41.70 19.49
CA GLY A 233 -0.84 40.64 18.50
C GLY A 233 -1.90 40.95 17.44
N ALA A 234 -3.10 41.36 17.84
CA ALA A 234 -4.18 41.71 16.91
C ALA A 234 -3.77 42.85 15.96
N ALA A 235 -3.21 43.93 16.51
CA ALA A 235 -2.71 45.05 15.71
C ALA A 235 -1.62 44.60 14.73
N ALA A 236 -0.66 43.79 15.18
CA ALA A 236 0.41 43.26 14.34
C ALA A 236 -0.12 42.37 13.19
N SER A 237 -1.15 41.56 13.43
CA SER A 237 -1.79 40.74 12.38
C SER A 237 -2.42 41.62 11.29
N PHE A 238 -3.21 42.64 11.66
CA PHE A 238 -3.82 43.56 10.69
C PHE A 238 -2.77 44.39 9.94
N LEU A 239 -1.79 44.95 10.66
CA LEU A 239 -0.70 45.73 10.06
C LEU A 239 0.16 44.87 9.13
N GLY A 240 0.42 43.61 9.48
CA GLY A 240 1.14 42.67 8.62
C GLY A 240 0.43 42.40 7.31
N LEU A 241 -0.89 42.16 7.35
CA LEU A 241 -1.70 41.98 6.14
C LEU A 241 -1.75 43.25 5.28
N ALA A 242 -1.93 44.42 5.90
CA ALA A 242 -1.91 45.71 5.20
C ALA A 242 -0.55 46.00 4.55
N ALA A 243 0.55 45.76 5.28
CA ALA A 243 1.90 45.90 4.77
C ALA A 243 2.16 44.93 3.62
N GLY A 244 1.74 43.67 3.73
CA GLY A 244 1.83 42.69 2.65
C GLY A 244 1.07 43.11 1.40
N ALA A 245 -0.15 43.64 1.55
CA ALA A 245 -0.92 44.19 0.43
C ALA A 245 -0.20 45.38 -0.23
N LEU A 246 0.30 46.33 0.57
CA LEU A 246 1.05 47.48 0.07
C LEU A 246 2.33 47.05 -0.67
N LEU A 247 3.07 46.10 -0.10
CA LEU A 247 4.27 45.53 -0.70
C LEU A 247 3.94 44.80 -2.00
N LEU A 248 2.85 44.03 -2.06
CA LEU A 248 2.39 43.37 -3.27
C LEU A 248 2.03 44.37 -4.38
N LEU A 249 1.48 45.52 -4.03
CA LEU A 249 1.15 46.58 -4.99
C LEU A 249 2.39 47.34 -5.47
N ARG A 250 3.37 47.60 -4.58
CA ARG A 250 4.58 48.38 -4.90
C ARG A 250 5.72 47.56 -5.50
N SER A 251 5.81 46.27 -5.22
CA SER A 251 6.90 45.42 -5.69
C SER A 251 6.73 45.01 -7.16
N ARG A 252 7.85 45.01 -7.88
CA ARG A 252 7.91 44.53 -9.26
C ARG A 252 7.50 43.06 -9.32
N ALA A 253 6.79 42.69 -10.39
CA ALA A 253 6.47 41.30 -10.63
C ALA A 253 7.77 40.49 -10.83
N PRO A 254 7.81 39.21 -10.42
CA PRO A 254 8.91 38.34 -10.78
C PRO A 254 8.99 38.23 -12.32
N ASP A 255 10.16 37.84 -12.82
CA ASP A 255 10.30 37.52 -14.23
C ASP A 255 9.30 36.43 -14.69
N ALA A 256 9.10 36.31 -16.00
CA ALA A 256 8.10 35.41 -16.55
C ALA A 256 8.31 33.93 -16.16
N ALA A 257 9.56 33.49 -15.98
CA ALA A 257 9.88 32.11 -15.63
C ALA A 257 9.54 31.83 -14.16
N ALA A 258 10.02 32.66 -13.23
CA ALA A 258 9.68 32.58 -11.81
C ALA A 258 8.18 32.76 -11.56
N ALA A 259 7.51 33.65 -12.31
CA ALA A 259 6.06 33.80 -12.27
C ALA A 259 5.33 32.51 -12.71
N ALA A 260 5.83 31.81 -13.73
CA ALA A 260 5.23 30.58 -14.23
C ALA A 260 5.39 29.41 -13.24
N GLU A 261 6.58 29.25 -12.65
CA GLU A 261 6.84 28.24 -11.62
C GLU A 261 5.97 28.51 -10.38
N ALA A 262 5.91 29.76 -9.90
CA ALA A 262 5.03 30.15 -8.79
C ALA A 262 3.55 29.93 -9.08
N ALA A 263 3.08 30.26 -10.28
CA ALA A 263 1.69 30.03 -10.68
C ALA A 263 1.34 28.54 -10.74
N ALA A 264 2.28 27.68 -11.14
CA ALA A 264 2.10 26.23 -11.13
C ALA A 264 1.93 25.72 -9.70
N VAL A 265 2.83 26.10 -8.78
CA VAL A 265 2.78 25.69 -7.37
C VAL A 265 1.49 26.17 -6.70
N VAL A 266 1.15 27.46 -6.81
CA VAL A 266 -0.08 28.01 -6.18
C VAL A 266 -1.33 27.31 -6.70
N ARG A 267 -1.41 27.05 -8.01
CA ARG A 267 -2.55 26.33 -8.59
C ARG A 267 -2.64 24.91 -8.05
N LEU A 268 -1.53 24.19 -7.95
CA LEU A 268 -1.49 22.84 -7.38
C LEU A 268 -1.90 22.86 -5.92
N THR A 269 -1.36 23.78 -5.10
CA THR A 269 -1.73 23.92 -3.69
C THR A 269 -3.24 24.15 -3.54
N ALA A 270 -3.82 25.04 -4.37
CA ALA A 270 -5.26 25.29 -4.37
C ALA A 270 -6.08 24.05 -4.77
N LEU A 271 -5.72 23.37 -5.87
CA LEU A 271 -6.43 22.17 -6.35
C LEU A 271 -6.33 21.00 -5.37
N VAL A 272 -5.15 20.78 -4.79
CA VAL A 272 -4.94 19.71 -3.79
C VAL A 272 -5.72 20.01 -2.51
N GLY A 273 -5.71 21.25 -2.02
CA GLY A 273 -6.50 21.64 -0.85
C GLY A 273 -8.01 21.46 -1.07
N LEU A 274 -8.52 21.84 -2.25
CA LEU A 274 -9.93 21.62 -2.61
C LEU A 274 -10.27 20.13 -2.70
N LEU A 275 -9.41 19.31 -3.32
CA LEU A 275 -9.58 17.86 -3.36
C LEU A 275 -9.67 17.31 -1.93
N TYR A 276 -8.75 17.70 -1.05
CA TYR A 276 -8.70 17.20 0.32
C TYR A 276 -9.90 17.63 1.16
N LEU A 277 -10.36 18.89 1.03
CA LEU A 277 -11.59 19.34 1.68
C LEU A 277 -12.83 18.61 1.14
N GLY A 278 -12.92 18.38 -0.17
CA GLY A 278 -14.01 17.62 -0.78
C GLY A 278 -14.06 16.17 -0.28
N VAL A 279 -12.91 15.49 -0.19
CA VAL A 279 -12.84 14.11 0.32
C VAL A 279 -13.12 14.06 1.83
N LEU A 280 -12.64 15.04 2.60
CA LEU A 280 -12.89 15.18 4.04
C LEU A 280 -14.40 15.29 4.35
N HIS A 281 -15.12 16.07 3.55
CA HIS A 281 -16.56 16.33 3.68
C HIS A 281 -17.44 15.45 2.78
N LEU A 282 -16.90 14.33 2.27
CA LEU A 282 -17.63 13.44 1.37
C LEU A 282 -18.94 12.91 2.02
N PHE A 283 -18.93 12.75 3.34
CA PHE A 283 -20.10 12.43 4.14
C PHE A 283 -20.41 13.60 5.07
N PRO A 284 -21.65 14.13 5.08
CA PRO A 284 -22.10 15.14 6.03
C PRO A 284 -21.83 14.74 7.49
N SER A 285 -21.41 15.70 8.31
CA SER A 285 -21.11 15.48 9.73
C SER A 285 -21.25 16.77 10.52
N SER A 286 -21.75 16.65 11.75
CA SER A 286 -21.83 17.76 12.72
C SER A 286 -20.50 18.10 13.39
N LEU A 287 -19.46 17.29 13.16
CA LEU A 287 -18.12 17.51 13.72
C LEU A 287 -17.48 18.77 13.15
N ASP A 288 -16.81 19.54 14.01
CA ASP A 288 -15.95 20.64 13.55
C ASP A 288 -14.75 20.12 12.73
N TYR A 289 -13.97 21.03 12.15
CA TYR A 289 -12.84 20.68 11.30
C TYR A 289 -11.86 19.67 11.94
N TYR A 290 -11.46 19.89 13.20
CA TYR A 290 -10.43 19.09 13.86
C TYR A 290 -10.96 17.70 14.22
N HIS A 291 -12.17 17.64 14.77
CA HIS A 291 -12.83 16.38 15.08
C HIS A 291 -13.16 15.58 13.81
N LEU A 292 -13.61 16.24 12.74
CA LEU A 292 -13.85 15.59 11.46
C LEU A 292 -12.55 15.03 10.89
N ALA A 293 -11.46 15.80 10.88
CA ALA A 293 -10.16 15.33 10.41
C ALA A 293 -9.59 14.17 11.25
N ALA A 294 -9.87 14.16 12.55
CA ALA A 294 -9.49 13.08 13.47
C ALA A 294 -10.31 11.80 13.29
N ASN A 295 -11.55 11.90 12.79
CA ASN A 295 -12.50 10.78 12.74
C ASN A 295 -12.91 10.33 11.32
N ARG A 296 -12.69 11.14 10.28
CA ARG A 296 -13.19 10.87 8.92
C ARG A 296 -12.56 9.63 8.28
N PHE A 297 -11.25 9.50 8.41
CA PHE A 297 -10.49 8.45 7.74
C PHE A 297 -10.16 7.31 8.69
N ARG A 298 -9.79 7.63 9.92
CA ARG A 298 -9.61 6.69 11.03
C ARG A 298 -10.52 7.14 12.15
N ALA A 299 -11.15 6.23 12.89
CA ALA A 299 -11.91 6.60 14.08
C ALA A 299 -10.92 6.88 15.23
N GLU A 300 -11.20 7.90 16.04
CA GLU A 300 -10.54 8.15 17.32
C GLU A 300 -9.03 8.44 17.24
N LEU A 301 -8.61 9.25 16.26
CA LEU A 301 -7.25 9.79 16.34
C LEU A 301 -7.11 10.74 17.55
N PRO A 302 -5.93 10.79 18.19
CA PRO A 302 -5.66 11.72 19.28
C PRO A 302 -5.91 13.18 18.91
N THR A 303 -6.07 14.03 19.92
CA THR A 303 -6.30 15.48 19.77
C THR A 303 -5.05 16.28 19.37
N ASP A 304 -3.95 15.62 18.99
CA ASP A 304 -2.68 16.25 18.57
C ASP A 304 -2.85 17.31 17.46
N ASN A 305 -3.88 17.20 16.63
CA ASN A 305 -4.16 18.14 15.56
C ASN A 305 -4.76 19.47 16.04
N GLU A 306 -5.40 19.50 17.22
CA GLU A 306 -6.06 20.68 17.76
C GLU A 306 -5.18 21.47 18.75
N LEU A 307 -4.11 20.88 19.28
CA LEU A 307 -3.20 21.54 20.23
C LEU A 307 -2.72 22.94 19.76
N PRO A 308 -2.30 23.15 18.49
CA PRO A 308 -1.92 24.49 18.04
C PRO A 308 -3.10 25.48 18.03
N HIS A 309 -4.32 25.00 17.82
CA HIS A 309 -5.53 25.82 17.91
C HIS A 309 -5.81 26.24 19.34
N GLU A 310 -5.72 25.33 20.31
CA GLU A 310 -5.91 25.63 21.74
C GLU A 310 -4.93 26.69 22.23
N VAL A 311 -3.64 26.56 21.88
CA VAL A 311 -2.62 27.56 22.19
C VAL A 311 -2.98 28.91 21.58
N SER A 312 -3.44 28.93 20.32
CA SER A 312 -3.84 30.17 19.64
C SER A 312 -5.07 30.81 20.28
N ALA A 313 -6.06 30.00 20.68
CA ALA A 313 -7.28 30.45 21.32
C ALA A 313 -6.98 31.14 22.66
N ARG A 314 -6.11 30.54 23.49
CA ARG A 314 -5.65 31.12 24.75
C ARG A 314 -4.91 32.44 24.56
N LEU A 315 -4.00 32.50 23.58
CA LEU A 315 -3.31 33.74 23.23
C LEU A 315 -4.28 34.85 22.80
N VAL A 316 -5.32 34.50 22.04
CA VAL A 316 -6.35 35.45 21.63
C VAL A 316 -7.21 35.92 22.82
N ALA A 317 -7.53 35.01 23.74
CA ALA A 317 -8.27 35.30 24.96
C ALA A 317 -7.44 36.07 26.01
N GLY A 318 -6.12 36.11 25.88
CA GLY A 318 -5.21 36.67 26.89
C GLY A 318 -5.03 35.76 28.11
N GLU A 319 -5.25 34.46 27.93
CA GLU A 319 -5.14 33.46 28.99
C GLU A 319 -3.72 32.91 29.11
N PRO A 320 -3.27 32.54 30.33
CA PRO A 320 -1.97 31.87 30.52
C PRO A 320 -1.88 30.51 29.81
N LEU A 321 -0.72 30.22 29.22
CA LEU A 321 -0.47 28.96 28.52
C LEU A 321 -0.14 27.77 29.45
N ARG A 322 0.30 28.01 30.70
CA ARG A 322 0.74 26.97 31.65
C ARG A 322 -0.39 26.11 32.25
N ARG A 323 -1.67 26.43 32.01
CA ARG A 323 -2.84 25.78 32.62
C ARG A 323 -3.71 25.08 31.58
N ALA A 324 -3.12 24.37 30.62
CA ALA A 324 -3.91 23.58 29.67
C ALA A 324 -4.59 22.43 30.43
N ASP A 325 -5.92 22.28 30.30
CA ASP A 325 -6.70 21.20 30.95
C ASP A 325 -6.44 19.81 30.33
N ALA A 326 -5.30 19.63 29.66
CA ALA A 326 -4.92 18.46 28.87
C ALA A 326 -3.61 17.84 29.39
N ASP A 327 -3.36 16.56 29.08
CA ASP A 327 -2.12 15.87 29.45
C ASP A 327 -0.86 16.52 28.81
N TRP A 328 -1.01 17.26 27.72
CA TRP A 328 0.09 17.93 27.01
C TRP A 328 0.42 19.30 27.60
N LEU A 329 1.72 19.58 27.77
CA LEU A 329 2.21 20.91 28.14
C LEU A 329 2.24 21.82 26.91
N SER A 330 2.12 23.14 27.12
CA SER A 330 2.24 24.12 26.04
C SER A 330 3.63 24.09 25.38
N SER A 331 4.64 23.66 26.13
CA SER A 331 6.02 23.43 25.66
C SER A 331 6.23 22.17 24.82
N ASP A 332 5.28 21.23 24.78
CA ASP A 332 5.48 19.92 24.14
C ASP A 332 5.40 19.96 22.60
N ARG A 333 4.90 21.07 22.03
CA ARG A 333 4.75 21.27 20.59
C ARG A 333 5.28 22.64 20.16
N PRO A 334 6.13 22.71 19.13
CA PRO A 334 6.64 23.99 18.61
C PRO A 334 5.55 24.98 18.16
N PRO A 335 5.78 26.30 18.25
CA PRO A 335 4.73 27.30 18.19
C PRO A 335 4.42 27.83 16.78
N LEU A 336 5.13 27.36 15.74
CA LEU A 336 5.04 27.97 14.40
C LEU A 336 3.63 27.90 13.81
N GLN A 337 2.94 26.77 13.97
CA GLN A 337 1.57 26.61 13.48
C GLN A 337 0.58 27.47 14.28
N SER A 338 0.78 27.64 15.59
CA SER A 338 -0.02 28.56 16.41
C SER A 338 0.17 30.01 15.93
N GLY A 339 1.42 30.41 15.68
CA GLY A 339 1.73 31.69 15.04
C GLY A 339 1.07 31.88 13.68
N TRP A 340 0.97 30.79 12.90
CA TRP A 340 0.36 30.80 11.57
C TRP A 340 -1.14 31.06 11.63
N HIS A 341 -1.84 30.48 12.60
CA HIS A 341 -3.26 30.76 12.85
C HIS A 341 -3.52 32.25 13.08
N LEU A 342 -2.64 32.89 13.86
CA LEU A 342 -2.79 34.26 14.30
C LEU A 342 -2.65 35.30 13.17
N ILE A 343 -2.13 34.91 12.00
CA ILE A 343 -2.12 35.78 10.81
C ILE A 343 -3.55 36.14 10.40
N THR A 344 -4.42 35.15 10.30
CA THR A 344 -5.74 35.29 9.67
C THR A 344 -6.89 35.23 10.66
N TRP A 345 -6.67 34.64 11.85
CA TRP A 345 -7.69 34.50 12.88
C TRP A 345 -8.50 35.77 13.13
N PRO A 346 -7.90 36.95 13.41
CA PRO A 346 -8.67 38.15 13.75
C PRO A 346 -9.55 38.67 12.61
N VAL A 347 -9.18 38.37 11.36
CA VAL A 347 -9.95 38.77 10.18
C VAL A 347 -11.14 37.83 10.00
N LEU A 348 -10.90 36.52 10.02
CA LEU A 348 -11.92 35.52 9.72
C LEU A 348 -13.00 35.45 10.80
N THR A 349 -12.63 35.58 12.08
CA THR A 349 -13.62 35.60 13.17
C THR A 349 -14.50 36.84 13.12
N LYS A 350 -13.96 38.02 12.78
CA LYS A 350 -14.76 39.24 12.52
C LYS A 350 -15.72 39.09 11.35
N LEU A 351 -15.41 38.22 10.39
CA LEU A 351 -16.31 37.88 9.29
C LEU A 351 -17.36 36.82 9.67
N GLY A 352 -17.40 36.36 10.93
CA GLY A 352 -18.39 35.41 11.42
C GLY A 352 -18.06 33.94 11.16
N LEU A 353 -16.82 33.61 10.77
CA LEU A 353 -16.37 32.21 10.70
C LEU A 353 -16.03 31.67 12.09
N THR A 354 -16.32 30.39 12.31
CA THR A 354 -15.93 29.72 13.56
C THR A 354 -14.40 29.69 13.69
N PRO A 355 -13.85 29.93 14.89
CA PRO A 355 -12.43 29.82 15.16
C PRO A 355 -11.80 28.52 14.64
N ARG A 356 -12.46 27.38 14.86
CA ARG A 356 -11.98 26.06 14.44
C ARG A 356 -11.90 25.89 12.92
N ALA A 357 -12.86 26.41 12.15
CA ALA A 357 -12.80 26.39 10.68
C ALA A 357 -11.70 27.34 10.16
N ALA A 358 -11.57 28.53 10.77
CA ALA A 358 -10.56 29.51 10.42
C ALA A 358 -9.14 28.94 10.59
N THR A 359 -8.83 28.32 11.74
CA THR A 359 -7.49 27.75 11.97
C THR A 359 -7.26 26.41 11.32
N GLY A 360 -8.27 25.56 11.23
CA GLY A 360 -8.15 24.26 10.57
C GLY A 360 -7.75 24.41 9.11
N THR A 361 -8.43 25.31 8.40
CA THR A 361 -8.11 25.59 6.99
C THR A 361 -6.83 26.40 6.80
N ALA A 362 -6.45 27.27 7.76
CA ALA A 362 -5.14 27.92 7.76
C ALA A 362 -4.01 26.89 7.94
N SER A 363 -4.19 25.92 8.85
CA SER A 363 -3.26 24.81 9.06
C SER A 363 -3.14 23.92 7.82
N LEU A 364 -4.24 23.67 7.10
CA LEU A 364 -4.19 22.93 5.83
C LEU A 364 -3.30 23.65 4.81
N TRP A 365 -3.40 24.98 4.68
CA TRP A 365 -2.49 25.76 3.81
C TRP A 365 -1.02 25.58 4.21
N LEU A 366 -0.72 25.56 5.51
CA LEU A 366 0.64 25.33 6.00
C LEU A 366 1.13 23.91 5.70
N GLN A 367 0.31 22.87 5.89
CA GLN A 367 0.71 21.50 5.55
C GLN A 367 1.01 21.35 4.06
N LEU A 368 0.23 21.99 3.21
CA LEU A 368 0.41 21.95 1.75
C LEU A 368 1.69 22.65 1.24
N ALA A 369 2.53 23.18 2.15
CA ALA A 369 3.92 23.54 1.84
C ALA A 369 4.68 22.42 1.11
N TRP A 370 4.33 21.15 1.38
CA TRP A 370 4.94 19.99 0.73
C TRP A 370 4.78 20.03 -0.79
N VAL A 371 3.73 20.67 -1.33
CA VAL A 371 3.50 20.83 -2.78
C VAL A 371 4.64 21.62 -3.40
N ALA A 372 5.06 22.72 -2.77
CA ALA A 372 6.16 23.56 -3.23
C ALA A 372 7.50 22.81 -3.15
N ALA A 373 7.73 22.07 -2.07
CA ALA A 373 8.94 21.28 -1.88
C ALA A 373 9.04 20.10 -2.87
N ALA A 374 7.96 19.34 -3.07
CA ALA A 374 7.90 18.26 -4.05
C ALA A 374 8.17 18.78 -5.47
N TYR A 375 7.50 19.87 -5.84
CA TYR A 375 7.71 20.51 -7.14
C TYR A 375 9.15 20.99 -7.32
N GLY A 376 9.70 21.71 -6.33
CA GLY A 376 11.09 22.20 -6.32
C GLY A 376 12.11 21.07 -6.46
N LEU A 377 11.94 19.97 -5.73
CA LEU A 377 12.82 18.79 -5.86
C LEU A 377 12.69 18.12 -7.23
N LEU A 378 11.47 17.92 -7.76
CA LEU A 378 11.28 17.34 -9.10
C LEU A 378 11.92 18.21 -10.19
N ARG A 379 11.82 19.54 -10.07
CA ARG A 379 12.52 20.49 -10.96
C ARG A 379 14.03 20.42 -10.80
N THR A 380 14.52 20.24 -9.57
CA THR A 380 15.95 20.01 -9.27
C THR A 380 16.46 18.71 -9.92
N LEU A 381 15.62 17.67 -9.96
CA LEU A 381 15.87 16.43 -10.71
C LEU A 381 15.62 16.56 -12.23
N ARG A 382 15.55 17.80 -12.75
CA ARG A 382 15.42 18.15 -14.18
C ARG A 382 14.15 17.65 -14.87
N LEU A 383 13.07 17.41 -14.13
CA LEU A 383 11.77 17.19 -14.77
C LEU A 383 11.25 18.51 -15.34
N ARG A 384 10.60 18.45 -16.51
CA ARG A 384 9.95 19.61 -17.14
C ARG A 384 8.87 20.19 -16.21
N PRO A 385 8.58 21.51 -16.24
CA PRO A 385 7.58 22.15 -15.37
C PRO A 385 6.22 21.44 -15.33
N ASN A 386 5.68 21.06 -16.49
CA ASN A 386 4.40 20.34 -16.55
C ASN A 386 4.49 18.94 -15.94
N ARG A 387 5.61 18.23 -16.13
CA ARG A 387 5.81 16.89 -15.58
C ARG A 387 6.00 16.94 -14.07
N ALA A 388 6.76 17.91 -13.56
CA ALA A 388 6.88 18.16 -12.14
C ALA A 388 5.50 18.44 -11.53
N ALA A 389 4.71 19.33 -12.14
CA ALA A 389 3.35 19.64 -11.69
C ALA A 389 2.43 18.41 -11.68
N ALA A 390 2.47 17.63 -12.77
CA ALA A 390 1.69 16.42 -12.92
C ALA A 390 2.05 15.36 -11.85
N TRP A 391 3.34 15.10 -11.62
CA TRP A 391 3.78 14.17 -10.58
C TRP A 391 3.47 14.66 -9.18
N THR A 392 3.58 15.96 -8.89
CA THR A 392 3.11 16.53 -7.62
C THR A 392 1.60 16.29 -7.42
N GLY A 393 0.80 16.40 -8.49
CA GLY A 393 -0.62 16.05 -8.48
C GLY A 393 -0.88 14.56 -8.22
N VAL A 394 -0.08 13.65 -8.80
CA VAL A 394 -0.20 12.20 -8.53
C VAL A 394 0.22 11.84 -7.10
N ILE A 395 1.26 12.49 -6.56
CA ILE A 395 1.65 12.35 -5.15
C ILE A 395 0.49 12.73 -4.23
N ALA A 396 -0.28 13.76 -4.59
CA ALA A 396 -1.42 14.21 -3.79
C ALA A 396 -2.53 13.15 -3.66
N LEU A 397 -2.61 12.17 -4.57
CA LEU A 397 -3.60 11.10 -4.51
C LEU A 397 -3.27 10.02 -3.47
N SER A 398 -2.07 10.05 -2.87
CA SER A 398 -1.69 9.13 -1.81
C SER A 398 -2.43 9.44 -0.50
N GLY A 399 -2.91 8.39 0.16
CA GLY A 399 -3.48 8.46 1.50
C GLY A 399 -2.58 9.11 2.55
N PHE A 400 -1.25 8.92 2.42
CA PHE A 400 -0.27 9.54 3.31
C PHE A 400 -0.36 11.07 3.28
N PHE A 401 -0.42 11.69 2.09
CA PHE A 401 -0.50 13.15 1.98
C PHE A 401 -1.90 13.67 2.28
N LEU A 402 -2.96 12.92 1.91
CA LEU A 402 -4.34 13.26 2.24
C LEU A 402 -4.52 13.37 3.76
N GLN A 403 -4.32 12.27 4.49
CA GLN A 403 -4.52 12.22 5.94
C GLN A 403 -3.69 13.27 6.67
N ASN A 404 -2.40 13.35 6.35
CA ASN A 404 -1.48 14.20 7.10
C ASN A 404 -1.58 15.69 6.73
N SER A 405 -2.25 16.02 5.62
CA SER A 405 -2.59 17.41 5.31
C SER A 405 -3.87 17.84 6.04
N THR A 406 -4.90 16.97 6.09
CA THR A 406 -6.19 17.28 6.73
C THR A 406 -6.17 17.16 8.24
N PHE A 407 -5.44 16.19 8.80
CA PHE A 407 -5.22 16.07 10.24
C PHE A 407 -4.28 17.15 10.77
N THR A 408 -3.76 18.06 9.94
CA THR A 408 -3.06 19.30 10.35
C THR A 408 -2.01 19.16 11.45
N TRP A 409 -1.35 17.99 11.54
CA TRP A 409 -0.17 17.80 12.38
C TRP A 409 1.03 18.39 11.62
N PRO A 410 1.76 19.40 12.14
CA PRO A 410 2.77 20.19 11.39
C PRO A 410 3.95 19.48 10.73
N LYS A 411 3.93 18.15 10.62
CA LYS A 411 4.99 17.33 10.04
C LYS A 411 5.17 17.50 8.54
N LEU A 412 4.11 17.72 7.76
CA LEU A 412 4.28 17.95 6.31
C LEU A 412 4.89 19.32 6.03
N SER A 413 4.51 20.34 6.80
CA SER A 413 5.18 21.64 6.73
C SER A 413 6.66 21.56 7.13
N ALA A 414 6.96 20.81 8.20
CA ALA A 414 8.33 20.54 8.64
C ALA A 414 9.13 19.81 7.55
N ALA A 415 8.54 18.78 6.94
CA ALA A 415 9.13 18.02 5.85
C ALA A 415 9.44 18.90 4.63
N ALA A 416 8.53 19.80 4.27
CA ALA A 416 8.70 20.70 3.14
C ALA A 416 9.89 21.65 3.33
N LEU A 417 9.97 22.28 4.51
CA LEU A 417 11.04 23.20 4.86
C LEU A 417 12.39 22.47 4.99
N ALA A 418 12.41 21.27 5.61
CA ALA A 418 13.60 20.43 5.69
C ALA A 418 14.09 19.96 4.30
N ALA A 419 13.17 19.63 3.40
CA ALA A 419 13.49 19.29 2.01
C ALA A 419 14.07 20.49 1.25
N GLY A 420 13.60 21.71 1.53
CA GLY A 420 14.18 22.94 1.03
C GLY A 420 15.61 23.17 1.53
N ALA A 421 15.86 22.99 2.84
CA ALA A 421 17.20 23.04 3.42
C ALA A 421 18.14 22.01 2.77
N PHE A 422 17.70 20.76 2.65
CA PHE A 422 18.45 19.71 1.94
C PHE A 422 18.73 20.07 0.47
N GLY A 423 17.73 20.62 -0.23
CA GLY A 423 17.85 21.08 -1.62
C GLY A 423 18.93 22.14 -1.78
N LEU A 424 19.02 23.10 -0.86
CA LEU A 424 20.04 24.17 -0.90
C LEU A 424 21.42 23.73 -0.39
N TRP A 425 21.48 22.79 0.55
CA TRP A 425 22.76 22.32 1.08
C TRP A 425 23.42 21.28 0.17
N VAL A 426 22.66 20.31 -0.31
CA VAL A 426 23.21 19.12 -1.00
C VAL A 426 22.99 19.17 -2.50
N LEU A 427 21.84 19.71 -2.95
CA LEU A 427 21.43 19.69 -4.35
C LEU A 427 21.57 21.05 -5.06
N ALA A 428 22.15 22.06 -4.39
CA ALA A 428 22.26 23.40 -4.95
C ALA A 428 23.02 23.40 -6.28
N PRO A 429 22.58 24.20 -7.26
CA PRO A 429 23.29 24.33 -8.51
C PRO A 429 24.58 25.14 -8.30
N PRO A 430 25.62 24.93 -9.13
CA PRO A 430 26.96 25.46 -8.91
C PRO A 430 27.06 26.99 -9.05
N ASP A 431 26.09 27.61 -9.73
CA ASP A 431 25.97 29.05 -9.95
C ASP A 431 25.36 29.80 -8.74
N LEU A 432 24.76 29.08 -7.79
CA LEU A 432 24.21 29.70 -6.59
C LEU A 432 25.33 29.98 -5.57
N ASP A 433 25.36 31.21 -5.06
CA ASP A 433 26.31 31.58 -4.00
C ASP A 433 26.18 30.64 -2.79
N ARG A 434 27.28 29.94 -2.50
CA ARG A 434 27.30 28.84 -1.54
C ARG A 434 26.97 29.31 -0.12
N ARG A 435 27.51 30.46 0.29
CA ARG A 435 27.26 31.04 1.61
C ARG A 435 25.78 31.39 1.78
N ARG A 436 25.17 32.05 0.78
CA ARG A 436 23.73 32.35 0.79
C ARG A 436 22.90 31.08 0.83
N ALA A 437 23.23 30.06 0.04
CA ALA A 437 22.51 28.78 0.05
C ALA A 437 22.54 28.11 1.44
N ILE A 438 23.71 28.13 2.11
CA ILE A 438 23.88 27.60 3.47
C ILE A 438 23.01 28.37 4.47
N LEU A 439 23.06 29.70 4.46
CA LEU A 439 22.32 30.55 5.41
C LEU A 439 20.80 30.51 5.20
N VAL A 440 20.33 30.55 3.95
CA VAL A 440 18.91 30.39 3.62
C VAL A 440 18.44 28.99 4.00
N GLY A 441 19.25 27.96 3.73
CA GLY A 441 18.97 26.60 4.19
C GLY A 441 18.88 26.49 5.71
N ALA A 442 19.68 27.26 6.46
CA ALA A 442 19.59 27.31 7.93
C ALA A 442 18.28 27.93 8.44
N VAL A 443 17.77 28.97 7.76
CA VAL A 443 16.43 29.53 8.06
C VAL A 443 15.33 28.52 7.77
N LEU A 444 15.39 27.82 6.63
CA LEU A 444 14.44 26.74 6.34
C LEU A 444 14.54 25.61 7.37
N ALA A 445 15.75 25.26 7.78
CA ALA A 445 15.97 24.20 8.74
C ALA A 445 15.43 24.55 10.14
N SER A 446 15.60 25.79 10.58
CA SER A 446 15.07 26.28 11.85
C SER A 446 13.55 26.34 11.86
N LEU A 447 12.94 26.86 10.80
CA LEU A 447 11.49 26.87 10.65
C LEU A 447 10.91 25.46 10.57
N ALA A 448 11.60 24.51 9.92
CA ALA A 448 11.19 23.11 9.90
C ALA A 448 11.16 22.49 11.31
N TRP A 449 12.18 22.77 12.12
CA TRP A 449 12.24 22.30 13.50
C TRP A 449 11.17 22.97 14.37
N LEU A 450 10.93 24.27 14.16
CA LEU A 450 9.86 25.04 14.78
C LEU A 450 8.45 24.67 14.28
N SER A 451 8.31 23.97 13.16
CA SER A 451 7.08 23.27 12.79
C SER A 451 6.91 22.00 13.63
N HIS A 452 7.92 21.11 13.60
CA HIS A 452 7.84 19.82 14.28
C HIS A 452 9.23 19.19 14.50
N GLY A 453 9.54 18.79 15.74
CA GLY A 453 10.86 18.25 16.11
C GLY A 453 11.28 16.94 15.43
N GLY A 454 10.33 16.15 14.92
CA GLY A 454 10.59 14.88 14.21
C GLY A 454 11.53 14.98 13.00
N VAL A 455 11.73 16.17 12.40
CA VAL A 455 12.73 16.36 11.33
C VAL A 455 14.17 16.19 11.82
N ALA A 456 14.41 16.19 13.13
CA ALA A 456 15.72 15.97 13.72
C ALA A 456 16.39 14.68 13.21
N PHE A 457 15.62 13.59 13.03
CA PHE A 457 16.15 12.34 12.48
C PHE A 457 16.79 12.53 11.08
N SER A 458 16.18 13.37 10.24
CA SER A 458 16.71 13.67 8.91
C SER A 458 17.92 14.61 8.94
N TYR A 459 18.05 15.47 9.96
CA TYR A 459 19.23 16.32 10.12
C TYR A 459 20.42 15.60 10.72
N LEU A 460 20.20 14.65 11.63
CA LEU A 460 21.28 13.84 12.22
C LEU A 460 22.11 13.12 11.15
N VAL A 461 21.46 12.62 10.09
CA VAL A 461 22.13 12.01 8.94
C VAL A 461 23.03 12.99 8.18
N LEU A 462 22.69 14.29 8.16
CA LEU A 462 23.47 15.32 7.49
C LEU A 462 24.66 15.78 8.32
N ALA A 463 24.69 15.54 9.63
CA ALA A 463 25.74 16.04 10.51
C ALA A 463 27.16 15.58 10.10
N PRO A 464 27.42 14.29 9.78
CA PRO A 464 28.74 13.87 9.28
C PRO A 464 29.13 14.55 7.97
N TRP A 465 28.16 14.76 7.06
CA TRP A 465 28.39 15.45 5.81
C TRP A 465 28.70 16.94 6.02
N ILE A 466 28.00 17.62 6.93
CA ILE A 466 28.29 19.00 7.32
C ILE A 466 29.68 19.10 7.95
N ALA A 467 30.03 18.21 8.89
CA ALA A 467 31.35 18.17 9.50
C ALA A 467 32.46 17.99 8.45
N TRP A 468 32.26 17.10 7.49
CA TRP A 468 33.17 16.94 6.35
C TRP A 468 33.29 18.22 5.51
N ARG A 469 32.19 18.95 5.27
CA ARG A 469 32.22 20.26 4.57
C ARG A 469 32.99 21.32 5.36
N MET A 470 32.83 21.37 6.68
CA MET A 470 33.58 22.27 7.55
C MET A 470 35.10 22.02 7.43
N LEU A 471 35.51 20.76 7.43
CA LEU A 471 36.92 20.36 7.20
C LEU A 471 37.43 20.70 5.79
N ARG A 472 36.54 20.95 4.83
CA ARG A 472 36.86 21.35 3.44
C ARG A 472 36.84 22.87 3.23
N GLY A 473 36.85 23.65 4.31
CA GLY A 473 36.96 25.11 4.28
C GLY A 473 35.63 25.88 4.43
N GLU A 474 34.50 25.19 4.63
CA GLU A 474 33.19 25.86 4.85
C GLU A 474 32.87 26.10 6.34
N ALA A 475 33.86 26.04 7.24
CA ALA A 475 33.61 26.12 8.68
C ALA A 475 32.92 27.43 9.09
N ARG A 476 33.32 28.55 8.51
CA ARG A 476 32.73 29.87 8.80
C ARG A 476 31.26 29.92 8.41
N GLU A 477 30.90 29.43 7.23
CA GLU A 477 29.54 29.42 6.70
C GLU A 477 28.62 28.55 7.55
N TRP A 478 29.10 27.38 7.97
CA TRP A 478 28.32 26.46 8.81
C TRP A 478 28.21 26.95 10.26
N LEU A 479 29.21 27.64 10.80
CA LEU A 479 29.09 28.32 12.10
C LEU A 479 28.07 29.47 12.04
N LEU A 480 28.05 30.24 10.96
CA LEU A 480 27.02 31.26 10.75
C LEU A 480 25.63 30.62 10.57
N ALA A 481 25.53 29.48 9.88
CA ALA A 481 24.28 28.72 9.80
C ALA A 481 23.80 28.23 11.16
N ALA A 482 24.71 27.74 12.01
CA ALA A 482 24.41 27.33 13.37
C ALA A 482 23.93 28.52 14.21
N LEU A 483 24.52 29.70 14.04
CA LEU A 483 24.07 30.95 14.67
C LEU A 483 22.65 31.33 14.20
N VAL A 484 22.39 31.30 12.88
CA VAL A 484 21.05 31.58 12.33
C VAL A 484 20.02 30.59 12.88
N PHE A 485 20.34 29.30 12.91
CA PHE A 485 19.46 28.29 13.50
C PHE A 485 19.21 28.58 14.99
N GLY A 486 20.27 28.89 15.74
CA GLY A 486 20.22 29.25 17.15
C GLY A 486 19.34 30.47 17.42
N LEU A 487 19.41 31.53 16.61
CA LEU A 487 18.58 32.73 16.76
C LEU A 487 17.07 32.43 16.66
N PHE A 488 16.69 31.48 15.82
CA PHE A 488 15.29 31.05 15.70
C PHE A 488 14.90 30.05 16.79
N ALA A 489 15.79 29.12 17.15
CA ALA A 489 15.48 28.07 18.11
C ALA A 489 15.53 28.56 19.56
N ALA A 490 16.40 29.51 19.89
CA ALA A 490 16.67 29.95 21.26
C ALA A 490 15.45 30.50 22.00
N PRO A 491 14.57 31.36 21.42
CA PRO A 491 13.39 31.85 22.13
C PRO A 491 12.45 30.72 22.54
N TRP A 492 12.28 29.72 21.67
CA TRP A 492 11.46 28.56 22.00
C TRP A 492 12.11 27.66 23.05
N ILE A 493 13.42 27.39 22.94
CA ILE A 493 14.15 26.63 23.95
C ILE A 493 14.10 27.33 25.32
N ALA A 494 14.20 28.66 25.35
CA ALA A 494 14.07 29.46 26.56
C ALA A 494 12.66 29.34 27.15
N TYR A 495 11.62 29.38 26.33
CA TYR A 495 10.24 29.14 26.76
C TYR A 495 10.07 27.75 27.39
N GLN A 496 10.59 26.70 26.75
CA GLN A 496 10.54 25.33 27.27
C GLN A 496 11.33 25.15 28.57
N LYS A 497 12.35 25.97 28.85
CA LYS A 497 13.17 25.85 30.07
C LYS A 497 12.66 26.71 31.22
N PHE A 498 12.21 27.93 30.93
CA PHE A 498 11.93 28.94 31.95
C PHE A 498 10.43 29.25 32.09
N TYR A 499 9.64 29.04 31.03
CA TYR A 499 8.21 29.29 31.09
C TYR A 499 7.41 28.01 31.40
N ASP A 500 7.59 26.94 30.64
CA ASP A 500 6.82 25.70 30.82
C ASP A 500 7.76 24.48 30.78
N PRO A 501 8.54 24.22 31.85
CA PRO A 501 9.47 23.08 31.91
C PRO A 501 8.75 21.72 31.94
N PRO A 502 9.40 20.60 31.54
CA PRO A 502 10.84 20.45 31.24
C PRO A 502 11.20 20.40 29.73
N GLY A 503 10.22 20.43 28.82
CA GLY A 503 10.44 20.42 27.36
C GLY A 503 11.11 19.15 26.80
N ASN A 504 11.26 18.09 27.58
CA ASN A 504 12.05 16.90 27.22
C ASN A 504 11.27 15.57 27.27
N ARG A 505 9.95 15.62 27.50
CA ARG A 505 9.06 14.45 27.65
C ARG A 505 9.16 13.48 26.47
N LEU A 506 9.07 13.97 25.25
CA LEU A 506 9.11 13.12 24.04
C LEU A 506 10.47 12.43 23.85
N LEU A 507 11.57 13.09 24.20
CA LEU A 507 12.89 12.49 24.12
C LEU A 507 13.03 11.35 25.13
N LYS A 508 12.57 11.56 26.37
CA LYS A 508 12.54 10.53 27.41
C LYS A 508 11.68 9.33 27.01
N TRP A 509 10.49 9.60 26.46
CA TRP A 509 9.59 8.55 26.01
C TRP A 509 10.22 7.73 24.89
N HIS A 510 10.56 8.37 23.77
CA HIS A 510 10.94 7.64 22.57
C HIS A 510 12.36 7.05 22.62
N LEU A 511 13.28 7.64 23.39
CA LEU A 511 14.68 7.19 23.45
C LEU A 511 15.03 6.43 24.75
N GLY A 512 14.22 6.54 25.80
CA GLY A 512 14.45 5.89 27.09
C GLY A 512 13.27 5.11 27.66
N GLY A 513 12.12 5.07 26.98
CA GLY A 513 10.95 4.29 27.39
C GLY A 513 10.10 4.89 28.52
N GLN A 514 10.41 6.11 28.98
CA GLN A 514 9.72 6.75 30.09
C GLN A 514 8.54 7.62 29.60
N ILE A 515 7.31 7.16 29.84
CA ILE A 515 6.08 7.86 29.41
C ILE A 515 5.61 8.90 30.45
N PRO A 516 5.50 8.55 31.76
CA PRO A 516 5.12 9.53 32.78
C PRO A 516 6.16 10.64 32.93
N LYS A 517 5.69 11.87 33.17
CA LYS A 517 6.55 13.03 33.47
C LYS A 517 7.29 12.77 34.79
N ASP A 518 8.60 13.00 34.80
CA ASP A 518 9.44 12.87 35.98
C ASP A 518 10.59 13.89 35.99
N GLU A 519 11.30 14.00 37.12
CA GLU A 519 12.36 14.99 37.33
C GLU A 519 13.71 14.62 36.70
N ARG A 520 13.91 13.35 36.31
CA ARG A 520 15.20 12.86 35.79
C ARG A 520 15.66 13.64 34.55
N GLY A 521 16.96 13.69 34.30
CA GLY A 521 17.47 14.24 33.03
C GLY A 521 17.25 13.29 31.85
N THR A 522 17.16 13.80 30.61
CA THR A 522 17.01 12.96 29.40
C THR A 522 18.10 11.89 29.29
N TRP A 523 19.36 12.26 29.54
CA TRP A 523 20.48 11.31 29.47
C TRP A 523 20.39 10.24 30.56
N GLN A 524 20.02 10.65 31.77
CA GLN A 524 19.81 9.73 32.89
C GLN A 524 18.74 8.70 32.54
N THR A 525 17.59 9.14 32.02
CA THR A 525 16.50 8.26 31.59
C THR A 525 16.92 7.27 30.51
N ILE A 526 17.64 7.73 29.48
CA ILE A 526 18.12 6.86 28.39
C ILE A 526 19.09 5.80 28.94
N ARG A 527 20.06 6.22 29.77
CA ARG A 527 21.05 5.32 30.37
C ARG A 527 20.39 4.25 31.24
N GLU A 528 19.47 4.66 32.12
CA GLU A 528 18.75 3.75 33.02
C GLU A 528 17.83 2.81 32.23
N GLY A 529 17.12 3.31 31.21
CA GLY A 529 16.27 2.49 30.35
C GLY A 529 17.05 1.40 29.62
N TYR A 530 18.23 1.72 29.05
CA TYR A 530 19.07 0.73 28.38
C TYR A 530 19.77 -0.23 29.36
N ALA A 531 20.17 0.24 30.54
CA ALA A 531 20.79 -0.60 31.57
C ALA A 531 19.82 -1.69 32.09
N ALA A 532 18.51 -1.47 31.99
CA ALA A 532 17.48 -2.43 32.37
C ALA A 532 17.25 -3.55 31.32
N LEU A 533 17.88 -3.47 30.13
CA LEU A 533 17.69 -4.41 29.04
C LEU A 533 18.97 -5.23 28.76
N SER A 534 18.80 -6.51 28.45
CA SER A 534 19.87 -7.36 27.93
C SER A 534 20.12 -7.09 26.44
N TRP A 535 21.33 -7.41 25.95
CA TRP A 535 21.69 -7.28 24.53
C TRP A 535 20.72 -7.99 23.56
N PRO A 536 20.25 -9.23 23.82
CA PRO A 536 19.24 -9.88 22.98
C PRO A 536 17.91 -9.12 22.93
N GLN A 537 17.47 -8.53 24.05
CA GLN A 537 16.24 -7.73 24.10
C GLN A 537 16.40 -6.43 23.29
N ILE A 538 17.54 -5.75 23.41
CA ILE A 538 17.84 -4.55 22.61
C ILE A 538 17.80 -4.90 21.13
N TRP A 539 18.51 -5.96 20.71
CA TRP A 539 18.52 -6.39 19.32
C TRP A 539 17.13 -6.77 18.81
N ALA A 540 16.33 -7.49 19.61
CA ALA A 540 14.96 -7.85 19.26
C ALA A 540 14.08 -6.61 19.04
N GLN A 541 14.20 -5.58 19.91
CA GLN A 541 13.47 -4.32 19.75
C GLN A 541 13.89 -3.58 18.47
N LYS A 542 15.19 -3.52 18.16
CA LYS A 542 15.68 -2.87 16.92
C LYS A 542 15.23 -3.61 15.67
N ARG A 543 15.25 -4.95 15.70
CA ARG A 543 14.70 -5.79 14.62
C ARG A 543 13.21 -5.52 14.40
N GLN A 544 12.40 -5.48 15.46
CA GLN A 544 10.97 -5.14 15.36
C GLN A 544 10.74 -3.75 14.75
N ASN A 545 11.57 -2.76 15.09
CA ASN A 545 11.52 -1.42 14.48
C ASN A 545 11.86 -1.41 12.98
N LEU A 546 12.71 -2.32 12.52
CA LEU A 546 13.00 -2.48 11.09
C LEU A 546 11.88 -3.24 10.36
N GLU A 547 11.29 -4.24 11.00
CA GLU A 547 10.21 -5.06 10.42
C GLU A 547 8.99 -4.23 10.02
N ILE A 548 8.59 -3.27 10.86
CA ILE A 548 7.47 -2.37 10.56
C ILE A 548 7.73 -1.42 9.39
N GLN A 549 8.98 -1.25 8.93
CA GLN A 549 9.27 -0.45 7.73
C GLN A 549 8.81 -1.13 6.44
N VAL A 550 8.72 -2.46 6.43
CA VAL A 550 8.42 -3.28 5.24
C VAL A 550 7.24 -4.24 5.42
N GLY A 551 6.75 -4.41 6.65
CA GLY A 551 5.62 -5.24 6.99
C GLY A 551 4.27 -4.76 6.43
N GLY A 552 3.23 -5.55 6.67
CA GLY A 552 1.84 -5.28 6.26
C GLY A 552 1.34 -6.22 5.14
N ARG A 553 0.01 -6.29 4.96
CA ARG A 553 -0.65 -7.17 3.98
C ARG A 553 -0.64 -6.54 2.59
N TRP A 554 0.38 -6.87 1.79
CA TRP A 554 0.51 -6.35 0.41
C TRP A 554 -0.62 -6.79 -0.54
N GLY A 555 -1.25 -7.93 -0.28
CA GLY A 555 -2.48 -8.36 -0.99
C GLY A 555 -3.64 -7.36 -0.85
N ALA A 556 -3.64 -6.52 0.19
CA ALA A 556 -4.69 -5.52 0.39
C ALA A 556 -4.62 -4.34 -0.60
N LEU A 557 -3.57 -4.23 -1.43
CA LEU A 557 -3.51 -3.22 -2.51
C LEU A 557 -4.59 -3.39 -3.56
N VAL A 558 -5.06 -4.62 -3.78
CA VAL A 558 -6.07 -4.97 -4.80
C VAL A 558 -7.43 -5.31 -4.18
N GLU A 559 -7.56 -5.20 -2.87
CA GLU A 559 -8.80 -5.46 -2.15
C GLU A 559 -9.78 -4.29 -2.31
N THR A 560 -11.05 -4.62 -2.56
CA THR A 560 -12.11 -3.64 -2.82
C THR A 560 -13.20 -3.60 -1.75
N ASP A 561 -13.16 -4.52 -0.78
CA ASP A 561 -14.17 -4.58 0.29
C ASP A 561 -14.15 -3.29 1.14
N PRO A 562 -15.24 -2.50 1.16
CA PRO A 562 -15.33 -1.31 1.99
C PRO A 562 -15.22 -1.58 3.48
N ALA A 563 -15.65 -2.75 3.97
CA ALA A 563 -15.59 -3.10 5.39
C ALA A 563 -14.14 -3.21 5.89
N ARG A 564 -13.21 -3.60 4.99
CA ARG A 564 -11.78 -3.73 5.25
C ARG A 564 -10.99 -2.44 5.03
N ALA A 565 -11.66 -1.35 4.61
CA ALA A 565 -10.98 -0.07 4.32
C ALA A 565 -10.24 0.50 5.54
N LEU A 566 -10.80 0.36 6.75
CA LEU A 566 -10.15 0.85 7.97
C LEU A 566 -8.85 0.11 8.28
N GLU A 567 -8.81 -1.21 8.08
CA GLU A 567 -7.59 -2.02 8.24
C GLU A 567 -6.50 -1.55 7.27
N ARG A 568 -6.85 -1.34 5.99
CA ARG A 568 -5.94 -0.82 4.97
C ARG A 568 -5.39 0.56 5.33
N ARG A 569 -6.24 1.47 5.80
CA ARG A 569 -5.82 2.81 6.27
C ARG A 569 -4.87 2.71 7.46
N ASN A 570 -5.12 1.80 8.40
CA ASN A 570 -4.24 1.60 9.56
C ASN A 570 -2.84 1.14 9.11
N GLU A 571 -2.77 0.19 8.18
CA GLU A 571 -1.49 -0.23 7.60
C GLU A 571 -0.78 0.93 6.89
N GLU A 572 -1.47 1.67 6.01
CA GLU A 572 -0.92 2.82 5.29
C GLU A 572 -0.53 3.99 6.21
N PHE A 573 -1.11 4.08 7.40
CA PHE A 573 -0.82 5.13 8.37
C PHE A 573 0.38 4.80 9.28
N PHE A 574 0.54 3.54 9.69
CA PHE A 574 1.59 3.12 10.62
C PHE A 574 2.83 2.55 9.95
N LEU A 575 2.70 1.83 8.82
CA LEU A 575 3.78 1.06 8.21
C LEU A 575 4.35 1.77 6.97
N THR A 576 5.64 2.10 7.02
CA THR A 576 6.34 2.90 5.99
C THR A 576 6.17 2.32 4.58
N GLY A 577 6.39 1.01 4.41
CA GLY A 577 6.23 0.34 3.13
C GLY A 577 4.80 0.43 2.60
N ARG A 578 3.79 0.21 3.46
CA ARG A 578 2.38 0.25 3.05
C ARG A 578 1.93 1.65 2.65
N ALA A 579 2.42 2.71 3.31
CA ALA A 579 2.15 4.09 2.91
C ALA A 579 2.59 4.43 1.47
N PHE A 580 3.63 3.76 0.96
CA PHE A 580 4.05 3.91 -0.43
C PHE A 580 3.14 3.21 -1.43
N THR A 581 2.29 2.27 -1.02
CA THR A 581 1.37 1.55 -1.90
C THR A 581 2.05 1.10 -3.21
N TRP A 582 1.65 1.68 -4.35
CA TRP A 582 2.19 1.39 -5.69
C TRP A 582 3.56 2.03 -5.97
N TRP A 583 3.95 3.05 -5.21
CA TRP A 583 5.23 3.72 -5.36
C TRP A 583 6.41 2.82 -5.02
N ALA A 584 6.22 1.84 -4.13
CA ALA A 584 7.25 0.87 -3.79
C ALA A 584 7.78 0.10 -5.02
N PHE A 585 6.94 -0.11 -6.04
CA PHE A 585 7.37 -0.73 -7.30
C PHE A 585 8.36 0.14 -8.10
N GLY A 586 8.45 1.44 -7.80
CA GLY A 586 9.45 2.32 -8.39
C GLY A 586 10.88 1.88 -8.07
N PHE A 587 11.12 1.22 -6.93
CA PHE A 587 12.44 0.65 -6.60
C PHE A 587 12.87 -0.42 -7.61
N LEU A 588 11.92 -1.15 -8.21
CA LEU A 588 12.20 -2.11 -9.28
C LEU A 588 12.65 -1.43 -10.57
N LEU A 589 12.48 -0.11 -10.73
CA LEU A 589 12.95 0.61 -11.92
C LEU A 589 14.41 1.07 -11.78
N PHE A 590 15.04 0.89 -10.61
CA PHE A 590 16.36 1.40 -10.30
C PHE A 590 17.42 1.06 -11.38
N PRO A 591 17.58 -0.19 -11.84
CA PRO A 591 18.62 -0.48 -12.83
C PRO A 591 18.41 0.25 -14.17
N TRP A 592 17.17 0.34 -14.64
CA TRP A 592 16.85 1.04 -15.89
C TRP A 592 17.09 2.54 -15.77
N VAL A 593 16.66 3.14 -14.66
CA VAL A 593 16.87 4.56 -14.39
C VAL A 593 18.34 4.87 -14.20
N TRP A 594 19.07 4.05 -13.43
CA TRP A 594 20.49 4.19 -13.21
C TRP A 594 21.28 4.20 -14.52
N ASN A 595 20.92 3.33 -15.46
CA ASN A 595 21.55 3.29 -16.77
C ASN A 595 21.26 4.54 -17.64
N ARG A 596 20.11 5.20 -17.45
CA ARG A 596 19.81 6.49 -18.08
C ARG A 596 20.46 7.68 -17.38
N LEU A 597 20.94 7.50 -16.15
CA LEU A 597 21.61 8.53 -15.35
C LEU A 597 23.13 8.54 -15.53
N ARG A 598 23.67 7.71 -16.43
CA ARG A 598 25.12 7.58 -16.56
C ARG A 598 25.79 8.58 -17.50
N PRO A 599 26.98 9.07 -17.10
CA PRO A 599 27.85 9.88 -17.96
C PRO A 599 28.24 9.21 -19.28
N ASP A 600 28.57 7.91 -19.24
CA ASP A 600 29.01 7.14 -20.41
C ASP A 600 27.93 6.99 -21.50
N ARG A 601 26.68 7.32 -21.15
CA ARG A 601 25.51 7.31 -22.04
C ARG A 601 25.05 8.72 -22.41
N GLY A 602 25.88 9.73 -22.15
CA GLY A 602 25.58 11.14 -22.44
C GLY A 602 24.75 11.85 -21.36
N ALA A 603 24.46 11.22 -20.21
CA ALA A 603 23.73 11.88 -19.14
C ALA A 603 24.65 12.76 -18.27
N ASP A 604 24.11 13.82 -17.70
CA ASP A 604 24.88 14.70 -16.82
C ASP A 604 25.31 13.98 -15.51
N PRO A 605 26.61 13.90 -15.18
CA PRO A 605 27.09 13.29 -13.94
C PRO A 605 26.50 13.91 -12.66
N GLN A 606 26.18 15.21 -12.67
CA GLN A 606 25.55 15.88 -11.55
C GLN A 606 24.15 15.34 -11.30
N LEU A 607 23.41 15.02 -12.35
CA LEU A 607 22.05 14.50 -12.24
C LEU A 607 22.03 13.14 -11.53
N GLY A 608 22.94 12.22 -11.90
CA GLY A 608 23.09 10.94 -11.20
C GLY A 608 23.39 11.13 -9.71
N ARG A 609 24.30 12.06 -9.38
CA ARG A 609 24.62 12.43 -7.98
C ARG A 609 23.41 12.97 -7.22
N MET A 610 22.59 13.82 -7.84
CA MET A 610 21.38 14.36 -7.21
C MET A 610 20.37 13.27 -6.86
N HIS A 611 20.13 12.33 -7.77
CA HIS A 611 19.26 11.18 -7.51
C HIS A 611 19.81 10.29 -6.39
N CYS A 612 21.11 10.00 -6.40
CA CYS A 612 21.75 9.23 -5.33
C CYS A 612 21.68 9.94 -3.98
N ALA A 613 21.97 11.24 -3.92
CA ALA A 613 21.90 12.01 -2.69
C ALA A 613 20.48 12.03 -2.10
N LEU A 614 19.47 12.28 -2.94
CA LEU A 614 18.08 12.29 -2.51
C LEU A 614 17.58 10.90 -2.07
N LEU A 615 18.09 9.82 -2.66
CA LEU A 615 17.78 8.44 -2.23
C LEU A 615 18.52 8.07 -0.93
N LEU A 616 19.80 8.44 -0.80
CA LEU A 616 20.61 8.10 0.37
C LEU A 616 20.12 8.79 1.64
N TRP A 617 19.60 10.01 1.53
CA TRP A 617 19.09 10.75 2.68
C TRP A 617 18.00 9.98 3.48
N PRO A 618 16.90 9.51 2.86
CA PRO A 618 15.93 8.66 3.55
C PRO A 618 16.46 7.26 3.88
N LEU A 619 17.29 6.65 3.02
CA LEU A 619 17.86 5.32 3.29
C LEU A 619 18.80 5.29 4.50
N LEU A 620 19.40 6.42 4.86
CA LEU A 620 20.18 6.57 6.09
C LEU A 620 19.31 7.04 7.26
N THR A 621 18.28 7.85 7.00
CA THR A 621 17.36 8.35 8.03
C THR A 621 16.57 7.21 8.68
N ILE A 622 16.02 6.29 7.87
CA ILE A 622 15.15 5.22 8.37
C ILE A 622 15.89 4.28 9.34
N PRO A 623 17.07 3.69 8.99
CA PRO A 623 17.79 2.83 9.91
C PRO A 623 18.28 3.56 11.16
N LEU A 624 18.75 4.82 11.03
CA LEU A 624 19.15 5.63 12.17
C LEU A 624 17.97 5.82 13.13
N TRP A 625 16.80 6.18 12.61
CA TRP A 625 15.60 6.35 13.40
C TRP A 625 15.13 5.05 14.07
N CYS A 626 15.10 3.92 13.33
CA CYS A 626 14.80 2.59 13.90
C CYS A 626 15.77 2.21 15.02
N ALA A 627 17.06 2.55 14.86
CA ALA A 627 18.09 2.32 15.85
C ALA A 627 17.94 3.20 17.09
N LEU A 628 17.48 4.45 16.93
CA LEU A 628 17.30 5.39 18.04
C LEU A 628 16.06 5.09 18.90
N LEU A 629 14.97 4.60 18.31
CA LEU A 629 13.76 4.32 19.08
C LEU A 629 13.94 3.19 20.06
N PHE A 630 13.61 3.46 21.32
CA PHE A 630 13.82 2.55 22.44
C PHE A 630 12.97 1.29 22.31
N THR A 631 11.65 1.44 22.37
CA THR A 631 10.69 0.33 22.32
C THR A 631 10.59 -0.27 20.92
N GLY A 632 10.53 -1.60 20.84
CA GLY A 632 10.34 -2.33 19.59
C GLY A 632 8.94 -2.13 19.00
N GLY A 633 8.85 -2.08 17.67
CA GLY A 633 7.59 -1.85 16.96
C GLY A 633 7.07 -0.42 17.01
N GLN A 634 7.84 0.53 17.56
CA GLN A 634 7.43 1.94 17.69
C GLN A 634 7.99 2.84 16.58
N ALA A 635 8.89 2.37 15.70
CA ALA A 635 9.31 3.10 14.50
C ALA A 635 8.23 3.19 13.41
N VAL A 636 7.01 3.56 13.79
CA VAL A 636 5.87 3.78 12.91
C VAL A 636 5.95 5.18 12.31
N ILE A 637 5.43 5.38 11.09
CA ILE A 637 5.65 6.59 10.28
C ILE A 637 5.48 7.89 11.08
N HIS A 638 4.47 7.99 11.93
CA HIS A 638 4.20 9.18 12.71
C HIS A 638 5.28 9.49 13.77
N GLN A 639 6.11 8.56 14.22
CA GLN A 639 7.24 8.91 15.10
C GLN A 639 8.46 9.39 14.30
N GLY A 640 8.48 9.16 12.98
CA GLY A 640 9.61 9.48 12.10
C GLY A 640 9.54 10.86 11.45
N SER A 641 10.50 11.10 10.55
CA SER A 641 10.59 12.33 9.76
C SER A 641 9.82 12.19 8.44
N TYR A 642 8.82 13.05 8.22
CA TYR A 642 8.09 13.09 6.95
C TYR A 642 8.95 13.62 5.80
N ALA A 643 10.12 14.23 6.07
CA ALA A 643 11.07 14.61 5.04
C ALA A 643 11.60 13.38 4.29
N ALA A 644 11.79 12.26 5.00
CA ALA A 644 12.20 10.99 4.39
C ALA A 644 11.11 10.44 3.45
N MET A 645 9.85 10.49 3.89
CA MET A 645 8.71 10.08 3.06
C MET A 645 8.61 10.94 1.80
N LEU A 646 8.62 12.27 1.96
CA LEU A 646 8.55 13.21 0.84
C LEU A 646 9.69 13.00 -0.17
N ALA A 647 10.93 12.83 0.30
CA ALA A 647 12.08 12.56 -0.56
C ALA A 647 11.92 11.25 -1.36
N LEU A 648 11.39 10.19 -0.74
CA LEU A 648 11.13 8.91 -1.39
C LEU A 648 10.03 9.03 -2.46
N PHE A 649 8.89 9.65 -2.16
CA PHE A 649 7.83 9.89 -3.16
C PHE A 649 8.36 10.67 -4.37
N VAL A 650 9.19 11.69 -4.13
CA VAL A 650 9.79 12.50 -5.20
C VAL A 650 10.79 11.71 -6.04
N VAL A 651 11.73 10.99 -5.42
CA VAL A 651 12.74 10.24 -6.18
C VAL A 651 12.10 9.11 -6.98
N LEU A 652 11.10 8.42 -6.42
CA LEU A 652 10.33 7.38 -7.10
C LEU A 652 9.52 7.96 -8.27
N SER A 653 8.89 9.13 -8.10
CA SER A 653 8.24 9.86 -9.21
C SER A 653 9.20 10.15 -10.35
N ALA A 654 10.39 10.66 -10.03
CA ALA A 654 11.41 10.95 -11.03
C ALA A 654 11.96 9.68 -11.70
N TRP A 655 11.92 8.54 -11.03
CA TRP A 655 12.30 7.24 -11.58
C TRP A 655 11.24 6.68 -12.52
N PHE A 656 9.96 6.74 -12.15
CA PHE A 656 8.86 6.41 -13.06
C PHE A 656 8.88 7.28 -14.31
N ASP A 657 9.06 8.60 -14.15
CA ASP A 657 9.17 9.53 -15.29
C ASP A 657 10.30 9.15 -16.24
N ARG A 658 11.47 8.84 -15.67
CA ARG A 658 12.65 8.44 -16.43
C ARG A 658 12.55 7.05 -17.02
N ALA A 659 11.77 6.13 -16.46
CA ALA A 659 11.54 4.83 -17.05
C ALA A 659 10.65 4.93 -18.30
N GLY A 660 9.67 5.83 -18.30
CA GLY A 660 8.81 6.08 -19.45
C GLY A 660 7.64 7.02 -19.14
N ARG A 661 7.23 7.81 -20.13
CA ARG A 661 6.18 8.83 -19.96
C ARG A 661 4.84 8.26 -19.49
N SER A 662 4.51 7.04 -19.92
CA SER A 662 3.23 6.36 -19.63
C SER A 662 3.08 5.95 -18.17
N TRP A 663 4.17 5.83 -17.40
CA TRP A 663 4.10 5.47 -15.99
C TRP A 663 3.27 6.44 -15.17
N ILE A 664 3.23 7.73 -15.56
CA ILE A 664 2.41 8.71 -14.84
C ILE A 664 0.92 8.35 -14.88
N PHE A 665 0.42 7.84 -16.01
CA PHE A 665 -0.98 7.48 -16.16
C PHE A 665 -1.29 6.19 -15.40
N LEU A 666 -0.38 5.23 -15.43
CA LEU A 666 -0.51 3.98 -14.67
C LEU A 666 -0.52 4.27 -13.16
N ILE A 667 0.45 5.02 -12.65
CA ILE A 667 0.51 5.35 -11.21
C ILE A 667 -0.65 6.25 -10.82
N ALA A 668 -1.07 7.22 -11.65
CA ALA A 668 -2.27 8.01 -11.38
C ALA A 668 -3.51 7.11 -11.24
N ALA A 669 -3.75 6.20 -12.19
CA ALA A 669 -4.88 5.29 -12.13
C ALA A 669 -4.85 4.39 -10.89
N LEU A 670 -3.69 3.83 -10.56
CA LEU A 670 -3.51 2.98 -9.38
C LEU A 670 -3.71 3.75 -8.06
N GLN A 671 -3.22 4.99 -7.97
CA GLN A 671 -3.44 5.85 -6.79
C GLN A 671 -4.89 6.31 -6.69
N THR A 672 -5.55 6.66 -7.80
CA THR A 672 -6.99 6.94 -7.81
C THR A 672 -7.80 5.73 -7.36
N PHE A 673 -7.42 4.52 -7.79
CA PHE A 673 -8.04 3.28 -7.32
C PHE A 673 -7.88 3.13 -5.80
N THR A 674 -6.67 3.25 -5.25
CA THR A 674 -6.44 3.18 -3.79
C THR A 674 -7.20 4.27 -3.04
N LEU A 675 -7.22 5.51 -3.54
CA LEU A 675 -8.00 6.59 -2.94
C LEU A 675 -9.50 6.21 -2.88
N ALA A 676 -10.05 5.67 -3.97
CA ALA A 676 -11.46 5.30 -4.07
C ALA A 676 -11.84 4.08 -3.23
N THR A 677 -11.00 3.05 -3.16
CA THR A 677 -11.32 1.80 -2.42
C THR A 677 -10.89 1.82 -0.97
N THR A 678 -9.89 2.63 -0.62
CA THR A 678 -9.33 2.68 0.73
C THR A 678 -9.72 3.95 1.44
N TRP A 679 -9.56 5.15 0.88
CA TRP A 679 -9.71 6.41 1.63
C TRP A 679 -11.07 7.10 1.48
N ALA A 680 -11.76 6.90 0.35
CA ALA A 680 -13.09 7.47 0.11
C ALA A 680 -14.22 6.83 0.95
N PRO A 681 -14.26 5.50 1.23
CA PRO A 681 -15.37 4.90 1.98
C PRO A 681 -15.60 5.53 3.36
N GLY A 682 -16.82 5.43 3.88
CA GLY A 682 -17.16 5.84 5.25
C GLY A 682 -16.49 4.95 6.30
N ASN A 683 -16.70 5.27 7.58
CA ASN A 683 -16.31 4.43 8.72
C ASN A 683 -17.40 4.48 9.81
N PRO A 684 -17.31 3.72 10.92
CA PRO A 684 -18.34 3.69 11.95
C PRO A 684 -18.68 5.05 12.59
N VAL A 685 -17.78 6.03 12.56
CA VAL A 685 -17.98 7.37 13.13
C VAL A 685 -18.50 8.37 12.08
N VAL A 686 -17.92 8.35 10.88
CA VAL A 686 -18.26 9.26 9.77
C VAL A 686 -18.67 8.42 8.55
N PHE A 687 -19.98 8.26 8.40
CA PHE A 687 -20.65 7.52 7.33
C PHE A 687 -21.90 8.27 6.86
N GLY A 688 -22.61 7.74 5.88
CA GLY A 688 -23.88 8.26 5.37
C GLY A 688 -23.91 8.30 3.85
N ASP A 689 -24.88 9.03 3.30
CA ASP A 689 -24.93 9.30 1.86
C ASP A 689 -23.82 10.26 1.44
N VAL A 690 -23.33 10.06 0.22
CA VAL A 690 -22.31 10.93 -0.37
C VAL A 690 -22.91 12.31 -0.63
N SER A 691 -22.31 13.35 -0.07
CA SER A 691 -22.69 14.74 -0.31
C SER A 691 -22.45 15.12 -1.78
N PRO A 692 -23.50 15.50 -2.55
CA PRO A 692 -23.34 15.87 -3.95
C PRO A 692 -22.43 17.08 -4.14
N ALA A 693 -22.49 18.04 -3.19
CA ALA A 693 -21.62 19.22 -3.20
C ALA A 693 -20.15 18.85 -2.97
N ALA A 694 -19.87 17.97 -2.00
CA ALA A 694 -18.52 17.49 -1.75
C ALA A 694 -17.97 16.70 -2.93
N LEU A 695 -18.79 15.80 -3.50
CA LEU A 695 -18.44 15.03 -4.70
C LEU A 695 -18.16 15.95 -5.89
N ALA A 696 -18.96 17.00 -6.11
CA ALA A 696 -18.70 17.99 -7.16
C ALA A 696 -17.34 18.68 -6.96
N VAL A 697 -16.99 19.07 -5.73
CA VAL A 697 -15.67 19.64 -5.41
C VAL A 697 -14.55 18.63 -5.71
N VAL A 698 -14.71 17.36 -5.31
CA VAL A 698 -13.75 16.28 -5.60
C VAL A 698 -13.56 16.11 -7.10
N LEU A 699 -14.65 16.03 -7.87
CA LEU A 699 -14.62 15.83 -9.31
C LEU A 699 -14.00 17.03 -10.04
N LEU A 700 -14.32 18.27 -9.64
CA LEU A 700 -13.75 19.48 -10.23
C LEU A 700 -12.25 19.62 -9.92
N ALA A 701 -11.85 19.38 -8.67
CA ALA A 701 -10.45 19.39 -8.28
C ALA A 701 -9.66 18.26 -8.98
N GLY A 702 -10.24 17.06 -9.03
CA GLY A 702 -9.72 15.90 -9.75
C GLY A 702 -9.55 16.16 -11.24
N ALA A 703 -10.54 16.78 -11.90
CA ALA A 703 -10.47 17.19 -13.29
C ALA A 703 -9.38 18.26 -13.50
N GLY A 704 -9.21 19.19 -12.56
CA GLY A 704 -8.12 20.18 -12.58
C GLY A 704 -6.73 19.55 -12.50
N LEU A 705 -6.55 18.51 -11.68
CA LEU A 705 -5.31 17.72 -11.59
C LEU A 705 -5.11 16.85 -12.84
N ALA A 706 -6.17 16.19 -13.34
CA ALA A 706 -6.15 15.43 -14.58
C ALA A 706 -5.81 16.31 -15.79
N TRP A 707 -6.28 17.56 -15.80
CA TRP A 707 -5.86 18.53 -16.79
C TRP A 707 -4.36 18.82 -16.73
N GLN A 708 -3.74 18.93 -15.54
CA GLN A 708 -2.27 19.05 -15.46
C GLN A 708 -1.55 17.80 -15.99
N LEU A 709 -2.12 16.60 -15.80
CA LEU A 709 -1.59 15.34 -16.34
C LEU A 709 -1.65 15.29 -17.88
N LEU A 710 -2.78 15.73 -18.45
CA LEU A 710 -3.06 15.66 -19.88
C LEU A 710 -2.49 16.83 -20.67
N ARG A 711 -2.23 17.97 -20.02
CA ARG A 711 -1.75 19.19 -20.68
C ARG A 711 -0.37 18.99 -21.30
N ARG A 712 -0.37 18.68 -22.59
CA ARG A 712 0.79 18.79 -23.46
C ARG A 712 1.03 20.28 -23.70
N ARG A 713 2.22 20.77 -23.34
CA ARG A 713 2.72 22.00 -23.97
C ARG A 713 3.46 21.50 -25.20
N ASP A 714 2.81 21.58 -26.35
CA ASP A 714 3.37 21.24 -27.66
C ASP A 714 4.35 22.32 -28.17
N ALA A 715 4.85 23.22 -27.31
CA ALA A 715 5.60 24.42 -27.71
C ALA A 715 7.12 24.36 -27.51
N ASP A 716 7.68 23.29 -26.93
CA ASP A 716 9.11 23.02 -27.01
C ASP A 716 9.24 21.63 -27.62
N GLY A 717 9.90 21.55 -28.78
CA GLY A 717 9.95 20.37 -29.65
C GLY A 717 10.24 19.06 -28.91
N PRO A 718 10.01 17.90 -29.58
CA PRO A 718 10.40 16.63 -29.01
C PRO A 718 11.84 16.76 -28.50
N PRO A 719 12.16 16.36 -27.24
CA PRO A 719 13.56 16.11 -26.98
C PRO A 719 13.97 15.09 -28.04
N SER A 720 15.00 15.43 -28.81
CA SER A 720 15.59 14.67 -29.91
C SER A 720 16.12 13.28 -29.50
N ASP A 721 15.66 12.75 -28.36
CA ASP A 721 16.09 11.49 -27.76
C ASP A 721 14.99 10.41 -27.81
N PHE A 722 13.88 10.64 -28.52
CA PHE A 722 13.25 9.54 -29.25
C PHE A 722 14.06 9.26 -30.52
N VAL A 723 15.36 9.01 -30.33
CA VAL A 723 16.07 8.06 -31.15
C VAL A 723 15.30 6.77 -30.92
N ALA A 724 14.36 6.48 -31.83
CA ALA A 724 14.02 5.13 -32.23
C ALA A 724 15.29 4.33 -32.02
N ALA A 725 15.25 3.39 -31.07
CA ALA A 725 16.40 2.59 -30.67
C ALA A 725 17.29 2.45 -31.89
N ARG A 726 18.46 3.13 -31.91
CA ARG A 726 19.40 3.01 -33.03
C ARG A 726 19.38 1.52 -33.32
N PRO A 727 19.00 1.06 -34.53
CA PRO A 727 19.05 -0.36 -34.82
C PRO A 727 20.45 -0.76 -34.35
N GLU A 728 20.51 -1.69 -33.38
CA GLU A 728 21.79 -2.23 -32.93
C GLU A 728 22.57 -2.47 -34.23
N PRO A 729 23.80 -1.92 -34.40
CA PRO A 729 24.58 -2.23 -35.59
C PRO A 729 24.50 -3.75 -35.75
N PRO A 730 24.14 -4.25 -36.95
CA PRO A 730 23.84 -5.67 -37.15
C PRO A 730 24.92 -6.45 -36.42
N ALA A 731 24.48 -7.21 -35.40
CA ALA A 731 25.41 -7.88 -34.50
C ALA A 731 26.44 -8.57 -35.37
N ALA A 732 27.72 -8.19 -35.22
CA ALA A 732 28.80 -8.88 -35.89
C ALA A 732 28.55 -10.38 -35.68
N PRO A 733 28.61 -11.20 -36.75
CA PRO A 733 28.22 -12.61 -36.67
C PRO A 733 28.87 -13.22 -35.44
N GLU A 734 28.04 -13.58 -34.45
CA GLU A 734 28.51 -14.09 -33.17
C GLU A 734 29.44 -15.25 -33.48
N SER A 735 30.70 -15.10 -33.07
CA SER A 735 31.66 -16.21 -33.07
C SER A 735 31.01 -17.39 -32.36
N PRO A 736 31.17 -18.63 -32.85
CA PRO A 736 30.55 -19.79 -32.23
C PRO A 736 30.84 -19.81 -30.72
N PRO A 737 29.84 -20.12 -29.87
CA PRO A 737 29.99 -20.04 -28.43
C PRO A 737 31.24 -20.80 -28.00
N ALA A 738 32.17 -20.11 -27.34
CA ALA A 738 33.36 -20.72 -26.77
C ALA A 738 32.96 -21.95 -25.93
N ALA A 739 33.80 -22.98 -25.95
CA ALA A 739 33.53 -24.25 -25.27
C ALA A 739 32.99 -24.01 -23.84
N PRO A 740 31.94 -24.74 -23.42
CA PRO A 740 31.26 -24.46 -22.15
C PRO A 740 32.26 -24.51 -21.00
N GLY A 741 32.42 -23.35 -20.34
CA GLY A 741 33.31 -23.19 -19.19
C GLY A 741 32.96 -24.16 -18.05
N ARG A 742 33.88 -24.36 -17.10
CA ARG A 742 33.72 -25.31 -15.97
C ARG A 742 32.37 -25.15 -15.24
N TRP A 743 31.87 -23.92 -15.09
CA TRP A 743 30.58 -23.63 -14.47
C TRP A 743 29.41 -24.32 -15.20
N ALA A 744 29.36 -24.27 -16.54
CA ALA A 744 28.27 -24.79 -17.36
C ALA A 744 28.11 -26.32 -17.22
N ARG A 745 29.20 -27.03 -16.88
CA ARG A 745 29.17 -28.48 -16.62
C ARG A 745 28.75 -28.81 -15.20
N ALA A 746 29.11 -27.97 -14.22
CA ALA A 746 28.79 -28.18 -12.81
C ALA A 746 27.36 -27.73 -12.44
N THR A 747 26.82 -26.69 -13.09
CA THR A 747 25.51 -26.10 -12.76
C THR A 747 24.37 -27.12 -12.69
N PRO A 748 24.20 -28.06 -13.65
CA PRO A 748 23.13 -29.07 -13.56
C PRO A 748 23.20 -29.94 -12.31
N TRP A 749 24.41 -30.34 -11.90
CA TRP A 749 24.60 -31.20 -10.73
C TRP A 749 24.38 -30.45 -9.43
N LEU A 750 24.91 -29.22 -9.32
CA LEU A 750 24.67 -28.35 -8.17
C LEU A 750 23.18 -28.02 -8.02
N ALA A 751 22.49 -27.84 -9.14
CA ALA A 751 21.05 -27.63 -9.18
C ALA A 751 20.26 -28.84 -8.64
N GLY A 752 20.64 -30.05 -9.05
CA GLY A 752 20.05 -31.28 -8.52
C GLY A 752 20.30 -31.46 -7.01
N LEU A 753 21.52 -31.20 -6.54
CA LEU A 753 21.85 -31.25 -5.11
C LEU A 753 21.06 -30.22 -4.30
N LEU A 754 20.90 -29.00 -4.84
CA LEU A 754 20.10 -27.96 -4.20
C LEU A 754 18.63 -28.38 -4.02
N ALA A 755 18.05 -29.10 -4.98
CA ALA A 755 16.68 -29.59 -4.89
C ALA A 755 16.46 -30.62 -3.78
N LEU A 756 17.52 -31.23 -3.24
CA LEU A 756 17.44 -32.16 -2.11
C LEU A 756 17.55 -31.47 -0.75
N VAL A 757 17.94 -30.19 -0.71
CA VAL A 757 18.09 -29.43 0.56
C VAL A 757 16.77 -29.37 1.35
N PRO A 758 15.60 -29.06 0.75
CA PRO A 758 14.36 -29.07 1.51
C PRO A 758 14.02 -30.45 2.08
N ALA A 759 14.28 -31.53 1.34
CA ALA A 759 14.08 -32.89 1.81
C ALA A 759 14.97 -33.22 3.01
N ALA A 760 16.23 -32.79 2.98
CA ALA A 760 17.16 -32.99 4.09
C ALA A 760 16.74 -32.20 5.34
N VAL A 761 16.35 -30.94 5.17
CA VAL A 761 15.89 -30.05 6.26
C VAL A 761 14.59 -30.57 6.88
N CYS A 762 13.65 -31.06 6.07
CA CYS A 762 12.34 -31.55 6.51
C CYS A 762 12.27 -33.07 6.65
N SER A 763 13.42 -33.76 6.71
CA SER A 763 13.52 -35.23 6.71
C SER A 763 12.67 -35.89 7.79
N ARG A 764 12.62 -35.30 8.99
CA ARG A 764 11.77 -35.78 10.09
C ARG A 764 10.28 -35.77 9.70
N ALA A 765 9.74 -34.62 9.33
CA ALA A 765 8.32 -34.49 8.96
C ALA A 765 7.97 -35.37 7.74
N LEU A 766 8.85 -35.41 6.73
CA LEU A 766 8.65 -36.25 5.54
C LEU A 766 8.70 -37.76 5.87
N GLY A 767 9.53 -38.18 6.83
CA GLY A 767 9.58 -39.57 7.30
C GLY A 767 8.32 -40.01 8.06
N GLU A 768 7.54 -39.05 8.56
CA GLU A 768 6.27 -39.31 9.23
C GLU A 768 5.09 -39.48 8.25
N LEU A 769 5.29 -39.20 6.96
CA LEU A 769 4.28 -39.45 5.93
C LEU A 769 3.97 -40.94 5.80
N TRP A 770 2.73 -41.25 5.45
CA TRP A 770 2.23 -42.61 5.32
C TRP A 770 1.23 -42.71 4.16
N TRP A 771 0.64 -43.88 3.93
CA TRP A 771 -0.28 -44.10 2.82
C TRP A 771 -1.59 -43.31 3.00
N PHE A 772 -2.02 -42.53 1.99
CA PHE A 772 -3.28 -41.78 2.04
C PHE A 772 -3.92 -41.54 0.66
N GLY A 773 -5.23 -41.23 0.67
CA GLY A 773 -5.97 -40.88 -0.55
C GLY A 773 -5.83 -41.96 -1.64
N ASP A 774 -5.50 -41.53 -2.86
CA ASP A 774 -5.32 -42.38 -4.05
C ASP A 774 -4.29 -43.52 -3.85
N ASP A 775 -3.36 -43.41 -2.89
CA ASP A 775 -2.42 -44.47 -2.58
C ASP A 775 -3.15 -45.78 -2.21
N TRP A 776 -4.25 -45.68 -1.44
CA TRP A 776 -5.03 -46.83 -1.01
C TRP A 776 -5.82 -47.48 -2.13
N ASP A 777 -6.37 -46.68 -3.05
CA ASP A 777 -7.09 -47.19 -4.21
C ASP A 777 -6.15 -47.97 -5.15
N LEU A 778 -4.92 -47.47 -5.34
CA LEU A 778 -3.90 -48.19 -6.11
C LEU A 778 -3.55 -49.54 -5.46
N LEU A 779 -3.32 -49.58 -4.14
CA LEU A 779 -3.03 -50.82 -3.41
C LEU A 779 -4.19 -51.83 -3.50
N ASP A 780 -5.40 -51.36 -3.28
CA ASP A 780 -6.61 -52.20 -3.33
C ASP A 780 -6.83 -52.80 -4.72
N GLN A 781 -6.66 -51.99 -5.77
CA GLN A 781 -6.76 -52.46 -7.14
C GLN A 781 -5.67 -53.48 -7.51
N ILE A 782 -4.42 -53.31 -7.06
CA ILE A 782 -3.35 -54.30 -7.27
C ILE A 782 -3.76 -55.65 -6.68
N GLN A 783 -4.26 -55.65 -5.43
CA GLN A 783 -4.64 -56.90 -4.75
C GLN A 783 -5.84 -57.57 -5.44
N ARG A 784 -6.85 -56.81 -5.88
CA ARG A 784 -8.06 -57.36 -6.52
C ARG A 784 -7.85 -57.84 -7.94
N LEU A 785 -7.06 -57.11 -8.74
CA LEU A 785 -6.95 -57.31 -10.19
C LEU A 785 -5.69 -58.09 -10.58
N GLY A 786 -4.70 -58.16 -9.69
CA GLY A 786 -3.35 -58.65 -9.98
C GLY A 786 -2.50 -57.59 -10.67
N PHE A 787 -1.20 -57.57 -10.37
CA PHE A 787 -0.27 -56.51 -10.78
C PHE A 787 -0.29 -56.22 -12.28
N TRP A 788 -0.06 -57.23 -13.13
CA TRP A 788 0.04 -57.05 -14.58
C TRP A 788 -1.26 -56.63 -15.26
N ARG A 789 -2.41 -57.11 -14.77
CA ARG A 789 -3.70 -56.68 -15.30
C ARG A 789 -4.02 -55.25 -14.87
N TRP A 790 -3.72 -54.90 -13.62
CA TRP A 790 -3.91 -53.57 -13.08
C TRP A 790 -3.09 -52.50 -13.82
N THR A 791 -1.85 -52.81 -14.23
CA THR A 791 -1.02 -51.84 -14.96
C THR A 791 -1.64 -51.42 -16.30
N LEU A 792 -2.38 -52.31 -16.96
CA LEU A 792 -3.04 -52.07 -18.24
C LEU A 792 -4.45 -51.47 -18.13
N LEU A 793 -4.98 -51.27 -16.91
CA LEU A 793 -6.28 -50.67 -16.69
C LEU A 793 -6.16 -49.16 -16.37
N PRO A 794 -7.16 -48.34 -16.73
CA PRO A 794 -7.18 -46.93 -16.37
C PRO A 794 -7.30 -46.75 -14.85
N PHE A 795 -6.73 -45.66 -14.34
CA PHE A 795 -6.87 -45.19 -12.97
C PHE A 795 -7.49 -43.79 -12.98
N ALA A 796 -8.76 -43.70 -12.56
CA ALA A 796 -9.60 -42.53 -12.79
C ALA A 796 -9.54 -42.08 -14.28
N GLU A 797 -9.19 -40.82 -14.52
CA GLU A 797 -9.03 -40.23 -15.86
C GLU A 797 -7.69 -40.58 -16.56
N ASN A 798 -6.86 -41.44 -15.96
CA ASN A 798 -5.48 -41.68 -16.41
C ASN A 798 -5.24 -43.10 -16.95
N PHE A 799 -4.66 -43.22 -18.15
CA PHE A 799 -4.06 -44.46 -18.63
C PHE A 799 -2.54 -44.38 -18.49
N VAL A 800 -2.00 -44.98 -17.42
CA VAL A 800 -0.62 -44.70 -16.96
C VAL A 800 0.19 -45.96 -16.62
N PRO A 801 0.35 -46.89 -17.58
CA PRO A 801 0.98 -48.19 -17.33
C PRO A 801 2.45 -48.07 -16.88
N LEU A 802 3.20 -47.10 -17.41
CA LEU A 802 4.62 -46.93 -17.04
C LEU A 802 4.76 -46.45 -15.59
N PHE A 803 3.91 -45.52 -15.15
CA PHE A 803 3.88 -45.10 -13.75
C PHE A 803 3.47 -46.27 -12.85
N LYS A 804 2.43 -47.02 -13.21
CA LYS A 804 1.94 -48.16 -12.40
C LYS A 804 3.00 -49.25 -12.24
N VAL A 805 3.76 -49.56 -13.30
CA VAL A 805 4.89 -50.51 -13.22
C VAL A 805 5.96 -50.02 -12.24
N LEU A 806 6.36 -48.75 -12.32
CA LEU A 806 7.40 -48.18 -11.46
C LEU A 806 6.95 -48.05 -10.01
N TRP A 807 5.77 -47.47 -9.79
CA TRP A 807 5.20 -47.26 -8.46
C TRP A 807 4.89 -48.57 -7.77
N GLY A 808 4.10 -49.44 -8.41
CA GLY A 808 3.72 -50.72 -7.83
C GLY A 808 4.90 -51.70 -7.73
N GLY A 809 5.88 -51.61 -8.62
CA GLY A 809 7.14 -52.36 -8.50
C GLY A 809 7.93 -52.00 -7.24
N LEU A 810 8.01 -50.72 -6.87
CA LEU A 810 8.63 -50.29 -5.62
C LEU A 810 7.85 -50.77 -4.38
N VAL A 811 6.52 -50.77 -4.45
CA VAL A 811 5.67 -51.32 -3.37
C VAL A 811 5.91 -52.82 -3.20
N LEU A 812 5.86 -53.59 -4.29
CA LEU A 812 6.05 -55.05 -4.27
C LEU A 812 7.47 -55.48 -3.89
N ALA A 813 8.47 -54.63 -4.11
CA ALA A 813 9.85 -54.84 -3.65
C ALA A 813 10.03 -54.62 -2.14
N GLY A 814 8.96 -54.41 -1.36
CA GLY A 814 9.01 -54.16 0.08
C GLY A 814 9.37 -52.70 0.44
N GLY A 815 9.21 -51.76 -0.49
CA GLY A 815 9.47 -50.35 -0.24
C GLY A 815 8.42 -49.72 0.66
N GLY A 816 8.81 -49.27 1.85
CA GLY A 816 7.95 -48.42 2.69
C GLY A 816 7.68 -47.06 2.03
N TYR A 817 6.71 -46.29 2.56
CA TYR A 817 6.30 -44.99 1.98
C TYR A 817 7.49 -44.02 1.79
N GLY A 818 8.47 -44.05 2.70
CA GLY A 818 9.70 -43.27 2.60
C GLY A 818 10.54 -43.55 1.34
N VAL A 819 10.51 -44.77 0.80
CA VAL A 819 11.19 -45.12 -0.46
C VAL A 819 10.52 -44.44 -1.65
N LEU A 820 9.18 -44.42 -1.68
CA LEU A 820 8.41 -43.71 -2.71
C LEU A 820 8.68 -42.21 -2.66
N ILE A 821 8.67 -41.62 -1.45
CA ILE A 821 9.02 -40.21 -1.26
C ILE A 821 10.46 -39.92 -1.69
N SER A 822 11.41 -40.80 -1.36
CA SER A 822 12.81 -40.66 -1.80
C SER A 822 12.95 -40.71 -3.33
N ALA A 823 12.28 -41.65 -3.99
CA ALA A 823 12.25 -41.75 -5.46
C ALA A 823 11.67 -40.48 -6.10
N LEU A 824 10.63 -39.92 -5.48
CA LEU A 824 10.01 -38.66 -5.89
C LEU A 824 11.02 -37.49 -5.79
N TRP A 825 11.71 -37.33 -4.66
CA TRP A 825 12.71 -36.27 -4.48
C TRP A 825 13.94 -36.43 -5.39
N LEU A 826 14.40 -37.66 -5.62
CA LEU A 826 15.46 -37.93 -6.60
C LEU A 826 15.01 -37.57 -8.02
N THR A 827 13.76 -37.82 -8.36
CA THR A 827 13.17 -37.42 -9.65
C THR A 827 13.08 -35.89 -9.75
N HIS A 828 12.73 -35.19 -8.67
CA HIS A 828 12.76 -33.73 -8.64
C HIS A 828 14.18 -33.18 -8.82
N ALA A 829 15.18 -33.78 -8.18
CA ALA A 829 16.59 -33.42 -8.37
C ALA A 829 17.02 -33.62 -9.83
N LEU A 830 16.63 -34.73 -10.46
CA LEU A 830 16.87 -34.99 -11.87
C LEU A 830 16.19 -33.95 -12.77
N ASN A 831 14.92 -33.64 -12.54
CA ASN A 831 14.18 -32.63 -13.29
C ASN A 831 14.83 -31.24 -13.18
N THR A 832 15.28 -30.88 -11.99
CA THR A 832 15.99 -29.63 -11.73
C THR A 832 17.33 -29.59 -12.49
N ALA A 833 18.07 -30.70 -12.49
CA ALA A 833 19.32 -30.83 -13.25
C ALA A 833 19.08 -30.76 -14.77
N LEU A 834 18.04 -31.43 -15.27
CA LEU A 834 17.67 -31.42 -16.69
C LEU A 834 17.20 -30.03 -17.14
N LEU A 835 16.44 -29.31 -16.31
CA LEU A 835 16.06 -27.93 -16.56
C LEU A 835 17.29 -27.02 -16.63
N ALA A 836 18.17 -27.08 -15.62
CA ALA A 836 19.41 -26.32 -15.60
C ALA A 836 20.27 -26.58 -16.84
N ARG A 837 20.43 -27.86 -17.21
CA ARG A 837 21.15 -28.29 -18.42
C ARG A 837 20.52 -27.73 -19.68
N LEU A 838 19.19 -27.78 -19.81
CA LEU A 838 18.46 -27.24 -20.95
C LEU A 838 18.74 -25.76 -21.12
N LEU A 839 18.58 -24.97 -20.06
CA LEU A 839 18.77 -23.52 -20.08
C LEU A 839 20.22 -23.15 -20.45
N VAL A 840 21.21 -23.82 -19.84
CA VAL A 840 22.63 -23.60 -20.14
C VAL A 840 22.94 -23.92 -21.61
N ARG A 841 22.48 -25.06 -22.14
CA ARG A 841 22.76 -25.47 -23.53
C ARG A 841 22.05 -24.63 -24.58
N THR A 842 20.97 -23.95 -24.21
CA THR A 842 20.18 -23.08 -25.11
C THR A 842 20.54 -21.60 -24.98
N GLY A 843 21.63 -21.30 -24.25
CA GLY A 843 22.24 -19.97 -24.22
C GLY A 843 21.68 -19.02 -23.14
N PHE A 844 20.99 -19.52 -22.12
CA PHE A 844 20.57 -18.67 -21.00
C PHE A 844 21.80 -18.24 -20.17
N SER A 845 21.81 -16.96 -19.79
CA SER A 845 22.89 -16.40 -18.95
C SER A 845 22.86 -16.95 -17.52
N PHE A 846 24.00 -16.93 -16.82
CA PHE A 846 24.09 -17.36 -15.41
C PHE A 846 23.02 -16.75 -14.49
N PRO A 847 22.73 -15.42 -14.53
CA PRO A 847 21.64 -14.85 -13.72
C PRO A 847 20.27 -15.46 -14.03
N ALA A 848 19.96 -15.73 -15.31
CA ALA A 848 18.69 -16.32 -15.71
C ALA A 848 18.58 -17.78 -15.28
N VAL A 849 19.65 -18.58 -15.46
CA VAL A 849 19.70 -19.98 -15.03
C VAL A 849 19.60 -20.07 -13.51
N GLY A 850 20.44 -19.32 -12.78
CA GLY A 850 20.46 -19.34 -11.33
C GLY A 850 19.12 -18.95 -10.72
N PHE A 851 18.52 -17.85 -11.18
CA PHE A 851 17.20 -17.41 -10.70
C PHE A 851 16.11 -18.45 -10.94
N THR A 852 16.05 -19.00 -12.16
CA THR A 852 15.05 -20.00 -12.55
C THR A 852 15.18 -21.29 -11.73
N VAL A 853 16.41 -21.81 -11.66
CA VAL A 853 16.70 -23.13 -11.11
C VAL A 853 16.62 -23.12 -9.59
N VAL A 854 17.15 -22.08 -8.92
CA VAL A 854 17.07 -21.98 -7.46
C VAL A 854 15.61 -21.94 -7.01
N LEU A 855 14.78 -21.09 -7.63
CA LEU A 855 13.36 -21.01 -7.30
C LEU A 855 12.62 -22.32 -7.56
N PHE A 856 12.87 -22.97 -8.71
CA PHE A 856 12.24 -24.25 -9.03
C PHE A 856 12.64 -25.36 -8.04
N ALA A 857 13.92 -25.39 -7.64
CA ALA A 857 14.49 -26.41 -6.76
C ALA A 857 13.96 -26.36 -5.31
N VAL A 858 13.63 -25.16 -4.81
CA VAL A 858 13.36 -24.97 -3.37
C VAL A 858 11.97 -24.45 -3.06
N ALA A 859 11.07 -24.31 -4.04
CA ALA A 859 9.74 -23.75 -3.83
C ALA A 859 8.84 -24.62 -2.93
N ALA A 860 8.49 -24.12 -1.75
CA ALA A 860 7.63 -24.80 -0.77
C ALA A 860 6.17 -25.01 -1.26
N VAL A 861 5.73 -24.23 -2.25
CA VAL A 861 4.41 -24.42 -2.90
C VAL A 861 4.28 -25.76 -3.64
N ASN A 862 5.38 -26.49 -3.83
CA ASN A 862 5.39 -27.83 -4.40
C ASN A 862 5.18 -28.94 -3.35
N VAL A 863 4.89 -28.63 -2.07
CA VAL A 863 4.80 -29.65 -1.01
C VAL A 863 3.84 -30.78 -1.37
N GLU A 864 2.63 -30.50 -1.85
CA GLU A 864 1.69 -31.57 -2.26
C GLU A 864 2.25 -32.44 -3.40
N THR A 865 2.94 -31.84 -4.38
CA THR A 865 3.61 -32.60 -5.46
C THR A 865 4.80 -33.41 -4.94
N LEU A 866 5.51 -32.93 -3.92
CA LEU A 866 6.76 -33.50 -3.42
C LEU A 866 6.60 -34.38 -2.17
N ALA A 867 5.38 -34.47 -1.61
CA ALA A 867 5.05 -35.23 -0.41
C ALA A 867 3.93 -36.26 -0.63
N TRP A 868 3.45 -36.43 -1.86
CA TRP A 868 2.41 -37.41 -2.20
C TRP A 868 2.87 -38.37 -3.29
N SER A 869 2.91 -39.66 -2.96
CA SER A 869 3.50 -40.69 -3.82
C SER A 869 2.87 -40.77 -5.22
N VAL A 870 1.55 -40.58 -5.35
CA VAL A 870 0.85 -40.61 -6.66
C VAL A 870 1.30 -39.46 -7.58
N GLN A 871 1.76 -38.33 -7.03
CA GLN A 871 2.28 -37.22 -7.82
C GLN A 871 3.63 -37.53 -8.50
N TRP A 872 4.27 -38.66 -8.17
CA TRP A 872 5.43 -39.14 -8.90
C TRP A 872 5.14 -39.37 -10.39
N SER A 873 3.89 -39.74 -10.73
CA SER A 873 3.40 -39.82 -12.12
C SER A 873 3.67 -38.54 -12.92
N ALA A 874 3.29 -37.38 -12.37
CA ALA A 874 3.48 -36.08 -13.01
C ALA A 874 4.97 -35.71 -13.11
N LEU A 875 5.78 -36.06 -12.11
CA LEU A 875 7.23 -35.82 -12.12
C LEU A 875 7.94 -36.63 -13.20
N LEU A 876 7.59 -37.90 -13.36
CA LEU A 876 8.14 -38.77 -14.41
C LEU A 876 7.77 -38.24 -15.80
N ALA A 877 6.53 -37.76 -15.98
CA ALA A 877 6.11 -37.13 -17.23
C ALA A 877 6.96 -35.89 -17.55
N VAL A 878 7.26 -35.06 -16.55
CA VAL A 878 8.17 -33.92 -16.68
C VAL A 878 9.61 -34.37 -17.01
N THR A 879 10.09 -35.46 -16.42
CA THR A 879 11.42 -36.04 -16.74
C THR A 879 11.52 -36.38 -18.22
N CYS A 880 10.52 -37.07 -18.76
CA CYS A 880 10.46 -37.41 -20.17
C CYS A 880 10.37 -36.15 -21.06
N PHE A 881 9.54 -35.18 -20.69
CA PHE A 881 9.43 -33.87 -21.38
C PHE A 881 10.78 -33.13 -21.43
N LEU A 882 11.45 -32.97 -20.27
CA LEU A 882 12.73 -32.28 -20.18
C LEU A 882 13.84 -33.05 -20.88
N GLY A 883 13.82 -34.38 -20.84
CA GLY A 883 14.72 -35.24 -21.60
C GLY A 883 14.59 -35.00 -23.10
N ALA A 884 13.36 -35.00 -23.62
CA ALA A 884 13.09 -34.76 -25.03
C ALA A 884 13.47 -33.33 -25.44
N ALA A 885 13.18 -32.33 -24.61
CA ALA A 885 13.56 -30.93 -24.84
C ALA A 885 15.10 -30.75 -24.89
N ASN A 886 15.84 -31.42 -23.99
CA ASN A 886 17.31 -31.40 -23.97
C ASN A 886 17.96 -32.02 -25.23
N ILE A 887 17.23 -32.88 -25.94
CA ILE A 887 17.67 -33.56 -27.16
C ILE A 887 17.31 -32.72 -28.39
N LEU A 888 16.06 -32.23 -28.46
CA LEU A 888 15.49 -31.56 -29.63
C LEU A 888 15.98 -30.11 -29.77
N LEU A 889 15.91 -29.30 -28.71
CA LEU A 889 16.11 -27.85 -28.82
C LEU A 889 17.54 -27.45 -29.20
N PRO A 890 18.61 -28.06 -28.65
CA PRO A 890 19.98 -27.78 -29.11
C PRO A 890 20.23 -28.18 -30.58
N ARG A 891 19.58 -29.25 -31.06
CA ARG A 891 19.68 -29.72 -32.45
C ARG A 891 18.93 -28.81 -33.43
N LEU A 892 17.74 -28.34 -33.03
CA LEU A 892 17.03 -27.29 -33.76
C LEU A 892 17.86 -26.01 -33.86
N ALA A 893 18.56 -25.62 -32.78
CA ALA A 893 19.47 -24.47 -32.79
C ALA A 893 20.65 -24.64 -33.75
N ALA A 894 21.20 -25.84 -33.82
CA ALA A 894 22.31 -26.17 -34.72
C ALA A 894 21.88 -26.36 -36.19
N GLY A 895 20.57 -26.39 -36.48
CA GLY A 895 20.06 -26.69 -37.82
C GLY A 895 20.25 -28.16 -38.24
N ASP A 896 20.58 -29.05 -37.30
CA ASP A 896 20.94 -30.44 -37.57
C ASP A 896 19.95 -31.41 -36.92
N LEU A 897 18.96 -31.85 -37.72
CA LEU A 897 18.00 -32.89 -37.37
C LEU A 897 18.34 -34.24 -38.04
N ARG A 898 19.60 -34.44 -38.46
CA ARG A 898 20.03 -35.68 -39.11
C ARG A 898 20.28 -36.77 -38.06
N GLY A 899 20.12 -38.03 -38.47
CA GLY A 899 20.33 -39.20 -37.62
C GLY A 899 19.09 -40.09 -37.53
N PHE A 900 19.27 -41.39 -37.82
CA PHE A 900 18.18 -42.37 -37.84
C PHE A 900 17.54 -42.59 -36.46
N GLY A 901 18.33 -42.52 -35.38
CA GLY A 901 17.84 -42.76 -34.01
C GLY A 901 17.12 -41.59 -33.33
N LEU A 902 17.19 -40.36 -33.88
CA LEU A 902 16.62 -39.17 -33.24
C LEU A 902 15.07 -39.22 -33.15
N PRO A 903 14.32 -39.51 -34.25
CA PRO A 903 12.87 -39.62 -34.19
C PRO A 903 12.41 -40.73 -33.23
N LEU A 904 13.09 -41.87 -33.22
CA LEU A 904 12.77 -42.99 -32.31
C LEU A 904 12.92 -42.57 -30.84
N LEU A 905 14.02 -41.93 -30.48
CA LEU A 905 14.25 -41.48 -29.11
C LEU A 905 13.22 -40.44 -28.64
N LEU A 906 12.84 -39.50 -29.53
CA LEU A 906 11.80 -38.52 -29.22
C LEU A 906 10.41 -39.16 -29.12
N ALA A 907 10.11 -40.15 -29.96
CA ALA A 907 8.88 -40.93 -29.87
C ALA A 907 8.79 -41.70 -28.54
N LEU A 908 9.89 -42.35 -28.12
CA LEU A 908 9.96 -43.07 -26.84
C LEU A 908 9.76 -42.14 -25.64
N LEU A 909 10.33 -40.94 -25.66
CA LEU A 909 10.15 -39.97 -24.57
C LEU A 909 8.75 -39.35 -24.57
N ALA A 910 8.18 -39.06 -25.74
CA ALA A 910 6.80 -38.58 -25.85
C ALA A 910 5.80 -39.64 -25.36
N ALA A 911 6.00 -40.90 -25.76
CA ALA A 911 5.24 -42.04 -25.28
C ALA A 911 5.42 -42.22 -23.77
N GLY A 912 6.66 -42.24 -23.28
CA GLY A 912 6.97 -42.37 -21.86
C GLY A 912 6.27 -41.31 -21.01
N SER A 913 6.28 -40.05 -21.46
CA SER A 913 5.54 -38.97 -20.80
C SER A 913 4.04 -39.26 -20.70
N ALA A 914 3.41 -39.64 -21.81
CA ALA A 914 1.98 -39.91 -21.87
C ALA A 914 1.58 -41.19 -21.08
N LEU A 915 2.45 -42.20 -21.05
CA LEU A 915 2.25 -43.46 -20.32
C LEU A 915 2.53 -43.33 -18.81
N THR A 916 3.14 -42.23 -18.36
CA THR A 916 3.30 -41.92 -16.92
C THR A 916 2.20 -41.04 -16.37
N PHE A 917 1.60 -40.17 -17.19
CA PHE A 917 0.58 -39.23 -16.75
C PHE A 917 -0.35 -38.82 -17.88
N ALA A 918 -1.66 -38.71 -17.65
CA ALA A 918 -2.61 -38.38 -18.73
C ALA A 918 -2.31 -37.04 -19.41
N ARG A 919 -1.93 -36.02 -18.63
CA ARG A 919 -1.52 -34.72 -19.19
C ARG A 919 -0.15 -34.76 -19.87
N GLY A 920 0.60 -35.85 -19.74
CA GLY A 920 1.84 -36.12 -20.45
C GLY A 920 1.68 -36.22 -21.98
N VAL A 921 0.46 -36.43 -22.47
CA VAL A 921 0.16 -36.33 -23.93
C VAL A 921 0.53 -34.95 -24.51
N LEU A 922 0.56 -33.91 -23.68
CA LEU A 922 0.98 -32.57 -24.10
C LEU A 922 2.43 -32.50 -24.55
N THR A 923 3.30 -33.39 -24.06
CA THR A 923 4.71 -33.44 -24.43
C THR A 923 4.89 -33.60 -25.93
N GLY A 924 4.17 -34.55 -26.54
CA GLY A 924 4.24 -34.80 -27.98
C GLY A 924 3.75 -33.61 -28.81
N GLY A 925 2.59 -33.05 -28.44
CA GLY A 925 2.01 -31.88 -29.10
C GLY A 925 2.89 -30.62 -29.00
N ALA A 926 3.42 -30.33 -27.81
CA ALA A 926 4.26 -29.15 -27.58
C ALA A 926 5.60 -29.24 -28.34
N LEU A 927 6.25 -30.41 -28.34
CA LEU A 927 7.49 -30.64 -29.09
C LEU A 927 7.25 -30.57 -30.61
N ALA A 928 6.15 -31.16 -31.10
CA ALA A 928 5.77 -31.09 -32.50
C ALA A 928 5.51 -29.64 -32.96
N ALA A 929 4.76 -28.86 -32.17
CA ALA A 929 4.48 -27.47 -32.47
C ALA A 929 5.77 -26.64 -32.56
N VAL A 930 6.68 -26.76 -31.60
CA VAL A 930 7.96 -26.02 -31.62
C VAL A 930 8.89 -26.48 -32.74
N ALA A 931 8.87 -27.78 -33.10
CA ALA A 931 9.59 -28.26 -34.26
C ALA A 931 9.11 -27.60 -35.56
N LEU A 932 7.83 -27.22 -35.65
CA LEU A 932 7.20 -26.60 -36.84
C LEU A 932 7.18 -25.06 -36.84
N LEU A 933 7.35 -24.39 -35.69
CA LEU A 933 7.40 -22.92 -35.59
C LEU A 933 8.75 -22.33 -36.06
N PRO A 934 8.78 -21.39 -37.04
CA PRO A 934 10.01 -20.75 -37.50
C PRO A 934 10.37 -19.49 -36.66
N LEU A 935 10.87 -19.66 -35.44
CA LEU A 935 11.15 -18.53 -34.52
C LEU A 935 12.56 -17.91 -34.71
N GLY A 936 12.97 -17.67 -35.96
CA GLY A 936 14.18 -16.89 -36.29
C GLY A 936 15.52 -17.63 -36.18
N LEU A 937 15.52 -18.97 -36.17
CA LEU A 937 16.72 -19.78 -36.37
C LEU A 937 16.88 -20.15 -37.85
N ARG A 938 18.09 -20.55 -38.28
CA ARG A 938 18.28 -21.25 -39.57
C ARG A 938 17.47 -22.53 -39.54
N THR A 939 16.41 -22.60 -40.34
CA THR A 939 15.46 -23.72 -40.29
C THR A 939 16.01 -24.93 -41.06
N PRO A 940 16.05 -26.12 -40.45
CA PRO A 940 16.25 -27.37 -41.18
C PRO A 940 15.22 -27.54 -42.29
N ALA A 941 15.51 -28.40 -43.27
CA ALA A 941 14.56 -28.72 -44.34
C ALA A 941 13.22 -29.18 -43.77
N TRP A 942 12.12 -28.70 -44.37
CA TRP A 942 10.75 -28.98 -43.93
C TRP A 942 10.44 -30.47 -43.73
N PRO A 943 10.88 -31.41 -44.61
CA PRO A 943 10.64 -32.84 -44.40
C PRO A 943 11.26 -33.41 -43.12
N ALA A 944 12.42 -32.91 -42.70
CA ALA A 944 13.06 -33.33 -41.46
C ALA A 944 12.28 -32.85 -40.22
N ARG A 945 11.71 -31.64 -40.29
CA ARG A 945 10.88 -31.07 -39.23
C ARG A 945 9.55 -31.81 -39.11
N LEU A 946 8.91 -32.13 -40.24
CA LEU A 946 7.70 -32.96 -40.27
C LEU A 946 7.94 -34.34 -39.69
N ARG A 947 9.05 -35.00 -40.05
CA ARG A 947 9.40 -36.32 -39.52
C ARG A 947 9.55 -36.30 -37.99
N VAL A 948 10.26 -35.32 -37.45
CA VAL A 948 10.45 -35.15 -36.01
C VAL A 948 9.14 -34.78 -35.31
N ALA A 949 8.34 -33.90 -35.90
CA ALA A 949 7.04 -33.51 -35.37
C ALA A 949 6.08 -34.70 -35.31
N ALA A 950 6.00 -35.50 -36.39
CA ALA A 950 5.22 -36.72 -36.44
C ALA A 950 5.68 -37.74 -35.39
N ALA A 951 7.00 -37.93 -35.24
CA ALA A 951 7.56 -38.83 -34.23
C ALA A 951 7.23 -38.41 -32.79
N CYS A 952 7.14 -37.11 -32.50
CA CYS A 952 6.70 -36.63 -31.19
C CYS A 952 5.17 -36.76 -31.02
N LEU A 953 4.40 -36.44 -32.06
CA LEU A 953 2.93 -36.32 -31.98
C LEU A 953 2.22 -37.68 -31.97
N LEU A 954 2.62 -38.61 -32.85
CA LEU A 954 1.91 -39.88 -33.05
C LEU A 954 1.78 -40.72 -31.77
N PRO A 955 2.84 -40.92 -30.96
CA PRO A 955 2.71 -41.70 -29.72
C PRO A 955 1.81 -41.01 -28.69
N ALA A 956 1.86 -39.68 -28.60
CA ALA A 956 1.00 -38.92 -27.70
C ALA A 956 -0.49 -38.99 -28.11
N VAL A 957 -0.77 -38.93 -29.42
CA VAL A 957 -2.12 -39.10 -29.97
C VAL A 957 -2.62 -40.53 -29.72
N ALA A 958 -1.79 -41.55 -29.94
CA ALA A 958 -2.16 -42.94 -29.68
C ALA A 958 -2.57 -43.15 -28.21
N VAL A 959 -1.79 -42.61 -27.27
CA VAL A 959 -2.14 -42.67 -25.83
C VAL A 959 -3.38 -41.84 -25.51
N ALA A 960 -3.54 -40.65 -26.10
CA ALA A 960 -4.74 -39.83 -25.92
C ALA A 960 -6.00 -40.57 -26.40
N VAL A 961 -5.95 -41.22 -27.56
CA VAL A 961 -7.03 -42.07 -28.08
C VAL A 961 -7.30 -43.23 -27.12
N ALA A 962 -6.27 -43.90 -26.62
CA ALA A 962 -6.44 -44.95 -25.62
C ALA A 962 -7.13 -44.43 -24.33
N ILE A 963 -6.77 -43.24 -23.85
CA ILE A 963 -7.45 -42.58 -22.72
C ILE A 963 -8.92 -42.36 -23.06
N MET A 964 -9.24 -41.79 -24.23
CA MET A 964 -10.62 -41.53 -24.64
C MET A 964 -11.47 -42.81 -24.70
N LEU A 965 -10.91 -43.88 -25.26
CA LEU A 965 -11.60 -45.15 -25.45
C LEU A 965 -11.82 -45.90 -24.13
N VAL A 966 -10.84 -45.87 -23.22
CA VAL A 966 -10.82 -46.80 -22.07
C VAL A 966 -11.13 -46.11 -20.73
N SER A 967 -10.86 -44.80 -20.58
CA SER A 967 -11.00 -44.12 -19.29
C SER A 967 -12.40 -43.52 -19.04
N PRO A 968 -13.01 -43.74 -17.86
CA PRO A 968 -14.24 -43.08 -17.44
C PRO A 968 -13.92 -41.66 -16.91
N GLY A 969 -13.66 -40.71 -17.81
CA GLY A 969 -13.32 -39.33 -17.45
C GLY A 969 -14.30 -38.29 -18.00
N ASN A 970 -14.22 -37.06 -17.47
CA ASN A 970 -15.08 -35.93 -17.86
C ASN A 970 -14.94 -35.51 -19.33
N HIS A 971 -13.89 -35.98 -20.02
CA HIS A 971 -13.72 -35.81 -21.47
C HIS A 971 -14.86 -36.45 -22.29
N ARG A 972 -15.70 -37.31 -21.71
CA ARG A 972 -16.88 -37.90 -22.35
C ARG A 972 -18.13 -37.02 -22.28
N ALA A 973 -18.15 -36.01 -21.40
CA ALA A 973 -19.31 -35.15 -21.14
C ALA A 973 -18.99 -33.67 -21.43
N LEU A 974 -18.44 -33.37 -22.62
CA LEU A 974 -17.96 -32.02 -22.97
C LEU A 974 -19.08 -31.06 -23.41
N GLY A 975 -20.20 -31.57 -23.91
CA GLY A 975 -21.21 -30.81 -24.70
C GLY A 975 -21.77 -29.57 -24.02
N ASP A 976 -21.98 -29.61 -22.70
CA ASP A 976 -22.66 -28.54 -21.96
C ASP A 976 -21.73 -27.78 -20.97
N HIS A 977 -20.43 -28.09 -20.94
CA HIS A 977 -19.51 -27.59 -19.90
C HIS A 977 -18.41 -26.66 -20.42
N GLY A 978 -18.48 -26.23 -21.69
CA GLY A 978 -17.45 -25.38 -22.31
C GLY A 978 -17.11 -24.11 -21.53
N ARG A 979 -18.12 -23.44 -20.96
CA ARG A 979 -17.92 -22.26 -20.10
C ARG A 979 -17.15 -22.60 -18.82
N ALA A 980 -17.56 -23.64 -18.09
CA ALA A 980 -16.91 -24.04 -16.84
C ALA A 980 -15.46 -24.51 -17.07
N ILE A 981 -15.21 -25.21 -18.19
CA ILE A 981 -13.88 -25.61 -18.64
C ILE A 981 -13.00 -24.38 -18.88
N ALA A 982 -13.51 -23.38 -19.61
CA ALA A 982 -12.79 -22.15 -19.90
C ALA A 982 -12.52 -21.32 -18.64
N GLU A 983 -13.50 -21.19 -17.74
CA GLU A 983 -13.36 -20.49 -16.47
C GLU A 983 -12.30 -21.15 -15.57
N PHE A 984 -12.30 -22.48 -15.47
CA PHE A 984 -11.29 -23.21 -14.70
C PHE A 984 -9.89 -23.08 -15.32
N ALA A 985 -9.77 -23.24 -16.63
CA ALA A 985 -8.50 -23.08 -17.35
C ALA A 985 -7.92 -21.67 -17.19
N PHE A 986 -8.77 -20.64 -17.34
CA PHE A 986 -8.41 -19.25 -17.14
C PHE A 986 -7.98 -18.99 -15.70
N THR A 987 -8.73 -19.50 -14.73
CA THR A 987 -8.43 -19.37 -13.30
C THR A 987 -7.09 -20.00 -12.96
N TYR A 988 -6.82 -21.23 -13.43
CA TYR A 988 -5.52 -21.87 -13.27
C TYR A 988 -4.40 -21.02 -13.87
N TRP A 989 -4.53 -20.64 -15.14
CA TRP A 989 -3.45 -19.95 -15.86
C TRP A 989 -3.14 -18.58 -15.26
N THR A 990 -4.15 -17.84 -14.81
CA THR A 990 -3.98 -16.51 -14.21
C THR A 990 -3.52 -16.54 -12.76
N ALA A 991 -4.08 -17.44 -11.95
CA ALA A 991 -3.77 -17.52 -10.52
C ALA A 991 -2.44 -18.23 -10.25
N VAL A 992 -2.12 -19.33 -10.95
CA VAL A 992 -0.94 -20.13 -10.67
C VAL A 992 0.27 -19.63 -11.49
N PRO A 993 1.46 -19.42 -10.89
CA PRO A 993 1.81 -19.63 -9.47
C PRO A 993 1.74 -18.36 -8.59
N LEU A 994 1.12 -17.28 -9.05
CA LEU A 994 1.20 -15.95 -8.41
C LEU A 994 0.30 -15.80 -7.18
N TYR A 995 -0.82 -16.50 -7.10
CA TYR A 995 -1.87 -16.28 -6.10
C TYR A 995 -1.39 -16.51 -4.66
N ARG A 996 -0.66 -17.61 -4.42
CA ARG A 996 -0.13 -17.93 -3.08
C ARG A 996 0.96 -16.97 -2.61
N LEU A 997 1.44 -16.06 -3.46
CA LEU A 997 2.34 -14.98 -3.02
C LEU A 997 1.58 -13.83 -2.33
N LEU A 998 0.26 -13.78 -2.43
CA LEU A 998 -0.55 -12.66 -1.95
C LEU A 998 -1.23 -12.87 -0.59
N ASP A 999 -1.11 -14.06 0.03
CA ASP A 999 -1.67 -14.49 1.33
C ASP A 999 -3.05 -13.90 1.71
N SER A 1000 -4.07 -14.76 1.91
CA SER A 1000 -5.38 -14.36 2.49
C SER A 1000 -6.22 -13.36 1.68
N VAL A 1001 -6.26 -13.49 0.35
CA VAL A 1001 -7.20 -12.73 -0.50
C VAL A 1001 -8.37 -13.62 -0.91
N THR A 1002 -9.59 -13.07 -0.91
CA THR A 1002 -10.80 -13.75 -1.38
C THR A 1002 -10.82 -13.87 -2.90
N TRP A 1003 -11.43 -14.93 -3.44
CA TRP A 1003 -11.59 -15.13 -4.88
C TRP A 1003 -12.53 -14.09 -5.49
N HIS A 1004 -12.02 -13.20 -6.34
CA HIS A 1004 -12.84 -12.31 -7.16
C HIS A 1004 -12.23 -12.06 -8.54
N TRP A 1005 -13.07 -11.82 -9.54
CA TRP A 1005 -12.64 -11.64 -10.94
C TRP A 1005 -11.59 -10.55 -11.15
N PRO A 1006 -11.69 -9.35 -10.53
CA PRO A 1006 -10.66 -8.31 -10.68
C PRO A 1006 -9.25 -8.77 -10.28
N LEU A 1007 -9.12 -9.59 -9.23
CA LEU A 1007 -7.83 -10.15 -8.82
C LEU A 1007 -7.29 -11.11 -9.88
N LEU A 1008 -8.13 -11.98 -10.43
CA LEU A 1008 -7.72 -12.91 -11.48
C LEU A 1008 -7.26 -12.18 -12.75
N PHE A 1009 -7.98 -11.13 -13.17
CA PHE A 1009 -7.54 -10.30 -14.29
C PHE A 1009 -6.22 -9.57 -13.99
N ALA A 1010 -6.04 -9.05 -12.78
CA ALA A 1010 -4.79 -8.39 -12.38
C ALA A 1010 -3.60 -9.38 -12.37
N LEU A 1011 -3.79 -10.56 -11.80
CA LEU A 1011 -2.78 -11.64 -11.80
C LEU A 1011 -2.48 -12.14 -13.22
N GLY A 1012 -3.52 -12.29 -14.05
CA GLY A 1012 -3.38 -12.65 -15.46
C GLY A 1012 -2.61 -11.62 -16.27
N ALA A 1013 -2.93 -10.33 -16.10
CA ALA A 1013 -2.20 -9.23 -16.74
C ALA A 1013 -0.74 -9.17 -16.27
N LEU A 1014 -0.49 -9.39 -14.97
CA LEU A 1014 0.85 -9.47 -14.42
C LEU A 1014 1.63 -10.65 -15.03
N LYS A 1015 1.08 -11.86 -15.03
CA LYS A 1015 1.71 -13.04 -15.64
C LYS A 1015 1.99 -12.80 -17.12
N ALA A 1016 1.02 -12.31 -17.89
CA ALA A 1016 1.19 -11.96 -19.30
C ALA A 1016 2.31 -10.93 -19.52
N GLY A 1017 2.36 -9.87 -18.70
CA GLY A 1017 3.42 -8.86 -18.74
C GLY A 1017 4.81 -9.45 -18.49
N LEU A 1018 4.94 -10.36 -17.52
CA LEU A 1018 6.18 -11.06 -17.20
C LEU A 1018 6.62 -12.00 -18.34
N LEU A 1019 5.68 -12.73 -18.95
CA LEU A 1019 5.94 -13.57 -20.12
C LEU A 1019 6.39 -12.72 -21.31
N VAL A 1020 5.74 -11.60 -21.59
CA VAL A 1020 6.15 -10.67 -22.66
C VAL A 1020 7.53 -10.07 -22.39
N ALA A 1021 7.85 -9.72 -21.13
CA ALA A 1021 9.16 -9.19 -20.75
C ALA A 1021 10.27 -10.24 -20.98
N GLY A 1022 10.06 -11.47 -20.52
CA GLY A 1022 10.97 -12.59 -20.77
C GLY A 1022 11.15 -12.88 -22.26
N TRP A 1023 10.06 -12.85 -23.03
CA TRP A 1023 10.09 -13.06 -24.48
C TRP A 1023 10.88 -11.98 -25.23
N ARG A 1024 10.70 -10.70 -24.86
CA ARG A 1024 11.46 -9.58 -25.44
C ARG A 1024 12.96 -9.67 -25.12
N ALA A 1025 13.32 -10.20 -23.96
CA ALA A 1025 14.71 -10.44 -23.58
C ALA A 1025 15.33 -11.66 -24.31
N ALA A 1026 14.51 -12.58 -24.79
CA ALA A 1026 14.95 -13.83 -25.40
C ALA A 1026 15.53 -13.64 -26.81
N ARG A 1027 16.65 -14.33 -27.08
CA ARG A 1027 17.36 -14.36 -28.37
C ARG A 1027 17.57 -15.79 -28.86
N GLY A 1028 17.54 -16.00 -30.18
CA GLY A 1028 17.84 -17.28 -30.82
C GLY A 1028 17.06 -18.48 -30.25
N CYS A 1029 17.80 -19.52 -29.82
CA CYS A 1029 17.23 -20.76 -29.28
C CYS A 1029 16.37 -20.54 -28.01
N GLN A 1030 16.63 -19.48 -27.23
CA GLN A 1030 15.85 -19.17 -26.03
C GLN A 1030 14.35 -19.01 -26.36
N ARG A 1031 14.00 -18.43 -27.53
CA ARG A 1031 12.61 -18.27 -27.95
C ARG A 1031 11.90 -19.60 -28.19
N HIS A 1032 12.63 -20.63 -28.64
CA HIS A 1032 12.06 -21.98 -28.83
C HIS A 1032 11.81 -22.67 -27.50
N VAL A 1033 12.71 -22.50 -26.51
CA VAL A 1033 12.48 -22.95 -25.12
C VAL A 1033 11.24 -22.28 -24.55
N LEU A 1034 11.15 -20.96 -24.64
CA LEU A 1034 10.00 -20.21 -24.12
C LEU A 1034 8.68 -20.60 -24.82
N ALA A 1035 8.69 -20.79 -26.14
CA ALA A 1035 7.52 -21.23 -26.88
C ALA A 1035 7.07 -22.63 -26.44
N LEU A 1036 8.01 -23.56 -26.27
CA LEU A 1036 7.73 -24.91 -25.79
C LEU A 1036 7.02 -24.89 -24.44
N LEU A 1037 7.56 -24.11 -23.50
CA LEU A 1037 7.04 -23.98 -22.15
C LEU A 1037 5.67 -23.28 -22.13
N LEU A 1038 5.47 -22.24 -22.96
CA LEU A 1038 4.17 -21.56 -23.04
C LEU A 1038 3.08 -22.46 -23.62
N ILE A 1039 3.38 -23.20 -24.69
CA ILE A 1039 2.44 -24.15 -25.30
C ILE A 1039 2.11 -25.26 -24.30
N PHE A 1040 3.11 -25.75 -23.56
CA PHE A 1040 2.90 -26.75 -22.51
C PHE A 1040 2.03 -26.22 -21.36
N ASP A 1041 2.26 -25.01 -20.85
CA ASP A 1041 1.45 -24.41 -19.77
C ASP A 1041 0.00 -24.15 -20.20
N LEU A 1042 -0.20 -23.59 -21.41
CA LEU A 1042 -1.54 -23.36 -21.97
C LEU A 1042 -2.28 -24.67 -22.24
N GLY A 1043 -1.60 -25.67 -22.79
CA GLY A 1043 -2.17 -27.01 -22.97
C GLY A 1043 -2.55 -27.65 -21.63
N ASN A 1044 -1.70 -27.47 -20.61
CA ASN A 1044 -1.97 -27.98 -19.26
C ASN A 1044 -3.18 -27.28 -18.63
N ALA A 1045 -3.36 -25.97 -18.85
CA ALA A 1045 -4.54 -25.23 -18.43
C ALA A 1045 -5.82 -25.76 -19.08
N VAL A 1046 -5.80 -26.02 -20.38
CA VAL A 1046 -6.96 -26.58 -21.12
C VAL A 1046 -7.30 -27.98 -20.62
N LEU A 1047 -6.31 -28.88 -20.50
CA LEU A 1047 -6.57 -30.24 -19.99
C LEU A 1047 -7.04 -30.25 -18.54
N LEU A 1048 -6.58 -29.30 -17.72
CA LEU A 1048 -7.10 -29.09 -16.38
C LEU A 1048 -8.57 -28.66 -16.38
N GLY A 1049 -8.95 -27.71 -17.25
CA GLY A 1049 -10.34 -27.33 -17.41
C GLY A 1049 -11.22 -28.53 -17.78
N VAL A 1050 -10.78 -29.33 -18.76
CA VAL A 1050 -11.49 -30.53 -19.19
C VAL A 1050 -11.65 -31.52 -18.04
N GLY A 1051 -10.57 -31.86 -17.33
CA GLY A 1051 -10.61 -32.87 -16.27
C GLY A 1051 -11.29 -32.40 -14.98
N ARG A 1052 -11.22 -31.11 -14.62
CA ARG A 1052 -11.45 -30.65 -13.24
C ARG A 1052 -12.44 -29.51 -13.06
N HIS A 1053 -13.12 -29.02 -14.10
CA HIS A 1053 -14.12 -27.95 -13.98
C HIS A 1053 -15.19 -28.20 -12.88
N HIS A 1054 -15.57 -29.44 -12.62
CA HIS A 1054 -16.55 -29.83 -11.59
C HIS A 1054 -16.08 -29.63 -10.13
N THR A 1055 -14.78 -29.38 -9.90
CA THR A 1055 -14.22 -29.26 -8.54
C THR A 1055 -14.31 -27.84 -7.94
N GLY A 1056 -14.84 -26.89 -8.71
CA GLY A 1056 -14.94 -25.47 -8.33
C GLY A 1056 -13.67 -24.68 -8.59
N LEU A 1057 -13.82 -23.36 -8.80
CA LEU A 1057 -12.71 -22.45 -9.14
C LEU A 1057 -11.56 -22.42 -8.11
N PRO A 1058 -11.80 -22.49 -6.78
CA PRO A 1058 -10.70 -22.52 -5.82
C PRO A 1058 -9.75 -23.71 -6.00
N ALA A 1059 -10.25 -24.84 -6.49
CA ALA A 1059 -9.44 -26.03 -6.74
C ALA A 1059 -8.41 -25.83 -7.86
N ALA A 1060 -8.63 -24.87 -8.77
CA ALA A 1060 -7.68 -24.50 -9.82
C ALA A 1060 -6.33 -24.00 -9.27
N ASN A 1061 -6.26 -23.64 -7.98
CA ASN A 1061 -5.05 -23.17 -7.29
C ASN A 1061 -4.53 -24.15 -6.22
N SER A 1062 -4.86 -25.44 -6.36
CA SER A 1062 -4.28 -26.53 -5.56
C SER A 1062 -2.75 -26.62 -5.77
N GLU A 1063 -2.02 -26.98 -4.70
CA GLU A 1063 -0.54 -27.02 -4.68
C GLU A 1063 0.01 -27.99 -5.71
N ARG A 1064 -0.69 -29.11 -5.95
CA ARG A 1064 -0.29 -30.09 -6.98
C ARG A 1064 -0.22 -29.54 -8.41
N TYR A 1065 -0.74 -28.34 -8.69
CA TYR A 1065 -0.67 -27.72 -10.02
C TYR A 1065 0.46 -26.69 -10.18
N TYR A 1066 1.17 -26.35 -9.10
CA TYR A 1066 2.23 -25.35 -9.12
C TYR A 1066 3.50 -25.82 -9.83
N TYR A 1067 3.84 -27.11 -9.74
CA TYR A 1067 5.08 -27.65 -10.28
C TYR A 1067 5.27 -27.38 -11.78
N ASN A 1068 4.27 -27.71 -12.60
CA ASN A 1068 4.31 -27.47 -14.05
C ASN A 1068 4.27 -25.97 -14.38
N SER A 1069 3.48 -25.19 -13.66
CA SER A 1069 3.38 -23.76 -13.94
C SER A 1069 4.67 -23.02 -13.57
N LEU A 1070 5.35 -23.41 -12.48
CA LEU A 1070 6.67 -22.91 -12.11
C LEU A 1070 7.71 -23.28 -13.17
N LEU A 1071 7.74 -24.55 -13.60
CA LEU A 1071 8.62 -25.01 -14.67
C LEU A 1071 8.50 -24.15 -15.94
N CYS A 1072 7.26 -23.77 -16.29
CA CYS A 1072 6.99 -23.02 -17.51
C CYS A 1072 7.18 -21.51 -17.37
N THR A 1073 6.86 -20.95 -16.20
CA THR A 1073 6.88 -19.49 -15.95
C THR A 1073 8.29 -19.00 -15.56
N LEU A 1074 9.04 -19.76 -14.77
CA LEU A 1074 10.32 -19.32 -14.21
C LEU A 1074 11.37 -18.98 -15.29
N PRO A 1075 11.51 -19.70 -16.42
CA PRO A 1075 12.47 -19.33 -17.47
C PRO A 1075 12.21 -17.96 -18.10
N PHE A 1076 10.95 -17.54 -18.22
CA PHE A 1076 10.60 -16.17 -18.64
C PHE A 1076 11.05 -15.15 -17.60
N LEU A 1077 10.78 -15.43 -16.32
CA LEU A 1077 11.17 -14.58 -15.20
C LEU A 1077 12.70 -14.49 -15.07
N GLY A 1078 13.42 -15.59 -15.26
CA GLY A 1078 14.89 -15.61 -15.26
C GLY A 1078 15.48 -14.72 -16.35
N LEU A 1079 14.91 -14.74 -17.56
CA LEU A 1079 15.34 -13.84 -18.64
C LEU A 1079 14.97 -12.38 -18.36
N ALA A 1080 13.77 -12.12 -17.83
CA ALA A 1080 13.37 -10.78 -17.41
C ALA A 1080 14.29 -10.25 -16.30
N PHE A 1081 14.65 -11.07 -15.32
CA PHE A 1081 15.58 -10.77 -14.24
C PHE A 1081 16.99 -10.48 -14.75
N ALA A 1082 17.51 -11.32 -15.66
CA ALA A 1082 18.81 -11.08 -16.29
C ALA A 1082 18.82 -9.78 -17.11
N ALA A 1083 17.75 -9.50 -17.85
CA ALA A 1083 17.58 -8.26 -18.60
C ALA A 1083 17.44 -7.04 -17.69
N TRP A 1084 16.82 -7.21 -16.51
CA TRP A 1084 16.69 -6.18 -15.49
C TRP A 1084 18.04 -5.82 -14.84
N LEU A 1085 18.94 -6.80 -14.65
CA LEU A 1085 20.29 -6.59 -14.12
C LEU A 1085 21.29 -6.06 -15.16
N ARG A 1086 21.08 -6.37 -16.44
CA ARG A 1086 21.95 -5.96 -17.57
C ARG A 1086 22.39 -4.49 -17.54
N PRO A 1087 21.54 -3.51 -17.19
CA PRO A 1087 21.93 -2.12 -17.20
C PRO A 1087 23.00 -1.78 -16.16
N LEU A 1088 23.24 -2.57 -15.11
CA LEU A 1088 24.22 -2.25 -14.04
C LEU A 1088 25.68 -2.34 -14.55
N PRO A 1089 26.56 -1.37 -14.22
CA PRO A 1089 27.87 -1.19 -14.87
C PRO A 1089 28.97 -2.03 -14.24
N ALA A 1090 29.04 -1.99 -12.91
CA ALA A 1090 30.11 -2.57 -12.13
C ALA A 1090 29.92 -4.09 -12.11
N PRO A 1091 30.79 -4.87 -12.79
CA PRO A 1091 30.60 -6.31 -12.91
C PRO A 1091 30.62 -6.98 -11.53
N ARG A 1092 31.48 -6.52 -10.62
CA ARG A 1092 31.53 -7.01 -9.22
C ARG A 1092 30.21 -6.75 -8.50
N ILE A 1093 29.70 -5.51 -8.49
CA ILE A 1093 28.42 -5.16 -7.84
C ILE A 1093 27.27 -5.93 -8.47
N ARG A 1094 27.23 -6.04 -9.80
CA ARG A 1094 26.20 -6.80 -10.51
C ARG A 1094 26.22 -8.27 -10.11
N ILE A 1095 27.40 -8.90 -10.03
CA ILE A 1095 27.54 -10.30 -9.61
C ILE A 1095 27.09 -10.46 -8.15
N SER A 1096 27.59 -9.63 -7.23
CA SER A 1096 27.21 -9.67 -5.81
C SER A 1096 25.71 -9.45 -5.61
N LEU A 1097 25.12 -8.47 -6.29
CA LEU A 1097 23.69 -8.21 -6.24
C LEU A 1097 22.89 -9.35 -6.86
N THR A 1098 23.34 -9.92 -7.98
CA THR A 1098 22.71 -11.10 -8.59
C THR A 1098 22.69 -12.27 -7.60
N ALA A 1099 23.82 -12.57 -6.98
CA ALA A 1099 23.93 -13.66 -6.00
C ALA A 1099 23.04 -13.40 -4.78
N ALA A 1100 23.06 -12.18 -4.24
CA ALA A 1100 22.22 -11.79 -3.10
C ALA A 1100 20.72 -11.89 -3.41
N LEU A 1101 20.28 -11.43 -4.58
CA LEU A 1101 18.88 -11.49 -4.99
C LEU A 1101 18.41 -12.92 -5.28
N ILE A 1102 19.26 -13.75 -5.89
CA ILE A 1102 18.95 -15.18 -6.08
C ILE A 1102 18.87 -15.89 -4.73
N ALA A 1103 19.81 -15.63 -3.82
CA ALA A 1103 19.81 -16.21 -2.47
C ALA A 1103 18.56 -15.78 -1.69
N LEU A 1104 18.20 -14.50 -1.74
CA LEU A 1104 16.98 -13.98 -1.12
C LEU A 1104 15.73 -14.61 -1.74
N ALA A 1105 15.63 -14.66 -3.07
CA ALA A 1105 14.50 -15.28 -3.75
C ALA A 1105 14.37 -16.77 -3.40
N GLY A 1106 15.50 -17.50 -3.36
CA GLY A 1106 15.56 -18.88 -2.92
C GLY A 1106 15.12 -19.06 -1.47
N PHE A 1107 15.63 -18.22 -0.56
CA PHE A 1107 15.21 -18.23 0.85
C PHE A 1107 13.70 -17.97 0.98
N LEU A 1108 13.16 -16.97 0.30
CA LEU A 1108 11.72 -16.66 0.34
C LEU A 1108 10.86 -17.80 -0.22
N ALA A 1109 11.33 -18.48 -1.27
CA ALA A 1109 10.65 -19.65 -1.83
C ALA A 1109 10.73 -20.87 -0.90
N ALA A 1110 11.82 -20.99 -0.11
CA ALA A 1110 12.07 -22.13 0.76
C ALA A 1110 11.53 -21.98 2.20
N ARG A 1111 11.39 -20.76 2.71
CA ARG A 1111 11.19 -20.50 4.16
C ARG A 1111 9.95 -21.17 4.78
N HIS A 1112 8.93 -21.49 3.97
CA HIS A 1112 7.70 -22.12 4.46
C HIS A 1112 7.75 -23.65 4.47
N TRP A 1113 8.84 -24.27 4.01
CA TRP A 1113 8.98 -25.74 3.99
C TRP A 1113 8.75 -26.40 5.35
N PRO A 1114 9.34 -25.94 6.47
CA PRO A 1114 9.13 -26.58 7.77
C PRO A 1114 7.65 -26.62 8.17
N ALA A 1115 6.95 -25.49 8.03
CA ALA A 1115 5.52 -25.40 8.36
C ALA A 1115 4.65 -26.24 7.41
N ALA A 1116 4.92 -26.16 6.10
CA ALA A 1116 4.17 -26.89 5.09
C ALA A 1116 4.35 -28.41 5.23
N ALA A 1117 5.58 -28.89 5.41
CA ALA A 1117 5.87 -30.31 5.60
C ALA A 1117 5.25 -30.84 6.89
N GLU A 1118 5.33 -30.09 7.99
CA GLU A 1118 4.73 -30.47 9.27
C GLU A 1118 3.19 -30.56 9.19
N GLN A 1119 2.55 -29.58 8.56
CA GLN A 1119 1.10 -29.58 8.34
C GLN A 1119 0.68 -30.80 7.49
N PHE A 1120 1.44 -31.10 6.44
CA PHE A 1120 1.14 -32.23 5.56
C PHE A 1120 1.36 -33.57 6.28
N ALA A 1121 2.46 -33.72 7.03
CA ALA A 1121 2.76 -34.89 7.84
C ALA A 1121 1.71 -35.14 8.94
N ALA A 1122 1.23 -34.08 9.59
CA ALA A 1122 0.17 -34.15 10.60
C ALA A 1122 -1.11 -34.74 10.02
N HIS A 1123 -1.59 -34.16 8.91
CA HIS A 1123 -2.89 -34.49 8.33
C HIS A 1123 -2.88 -35.82 7.56
N ARG A 1124 -1.81 -36.11 6.81
CA ARG A 1124 -1.75 -37.24 5.86
C ARG A 1124 -0.87 -38.40 6.31
N GLY A 1125 -0.03 -38.20 7.33
CA GLY A 1125 0.81 -39.24 7.93
C GLY A 1125 0.27 -39.70 9.29
N ARG A 1126 0.45 -38.86 10.31
CA ARG A 1126 0.15 -39.20 11.71
C ARG A 1126 -1.33 -39.50 11.94
N HIS A 1127 -2.24 -38.64 11.48
CA HIS A 1127 -3.67 -38.85 11.65
C HIS A 1127 -4.16 -40.17 11.02
N THR A 1128 -3.72 -40.48 9.80
CA THR A 1128 -4.06 -41.74 9.12
C THR A 1128 -3.52 -42.95 9.87
N ARG A 1129 -2.26 -42.89 10.35
CA ARG A 1129 -1.65 -43.95 11.19
C ARG A 1129 -2.42 -44.15 12.49
N ASP A 1130 -2.80 -43.07 13.17
CA ASP A 1130 -3.53 -43.14 14.43
C ASP A 1130 -4.90 -43.83 14.25
N VAL A 1131 -5.65 -43.46 13.21
CA VAL A 1131 -6.95 -44.07 12.90
C VAL A 1131 -6.82 -45.56 12.55
N LEU A 1132 -5.86 -45.93 11.72
CA LEU A 1132 -5.78 -47.30 11.18
C LEU A 1132 -4.99 -48.28 12.07
N LEU A 1133 -4.00 -47.80 12.82
CA LEU A 1133 -3.12 -48.66 13.63
C LEU A 1133 -3.39 -48.55 15.14
N ARG A 1134 -3.76 -47.36 15.65
CA ARG A 1134 -3.84 -47.12 17.10
C ARG A 1134 -5.25 -47.13 17.67
N GLN A 1135 -6.26 -46.76 16.88
CA GLN A 1135 -7.65 -46.86 17.34
C GLN A 1135 -8.11 -48.33 17.38
N GLN A 1136 -8.58 -48.76 18.55
CA GLN A 1136 -9.09 -50.13 18.77
C GLN A 1136 -10.42 -50.37 18.05
N GLN A 1137 -11.29 -49.35 17.97
CA GLN A 1137 -12.58 -49.38 17.26
C GLN A 1137 -12.72 -48.17 16.30
N PRO A 1138 -12.01 -48.17 15.15
CA PRO A 1138 -12.19 -47.12 14.16
C PRO A 1138 -13.56 -47.27 13.47
N PRO A 1139 -14.22 -46.17 13.05
CA PRO A 1139 -15.54 -46.25 12.39
C PRO A 1139 -15.50 -47.14 11.15
N ALA A 1140 -16.58 -47.90 10.91
CA ALA A 1140 -16.60 -48.96 9.90
C ALA A 1140 -16.56 -48.43 8.45
N GLU A 1141 -17.26 -47.33 8.18
CA GLU A 1141 -17.39 -46.71 6.86
C GLU A 1141 -16.98 -45.22 6.90
N GLY A 1142 -16.33 -44.74 5.84
CA GLY A 1142 -15.90 -43.34 5.70
C GLY A 1142 -14.74 -42.89 6.61
N ALA A 1143 -14.19 -43.76 7.45
CA ALA A 1143 -13.14 -43.42 8.41
C ALA A 1143 -11.73 -43.35 7.83
N VAL A 1144 -11.47 -43.93 6.64
CA VAL A 1144 -10.17 -43.82 5.98
C VAL A 1144 -10.03 -42.39 5.42
N PRO A 1145 -9.10 -41.56 5.93
CA PRO A 1145 -9.02 -40.16 5.54
C PRO A 1145 -8.84 -39.97 4.02
N GLY A 1146 -9.86 -39.38 3.38
CA GLY A 1146 -9.84 -39.02 1.96
C GLY A 1146 -10.25 -40.12 0.98
N VAL A 1147 -10.72 -41.29 1.44
CA VAL A 1147 -11.24 -42.36 0.57
C VAL A 1147 -12.61 -42.83 1.09
N PRO A 1148 -13.71 -42.17 0.70
CA PRO A 1148 -15.03 -42.41 1.29
C PRO A 1148 -15.55 -43.84 1.16
N PHE A 1149 -15.08 -44.56 0.14
CA PHE A 1149 -15.57 -45.89 -0.24
C PHE A 1149 -14.74 -47.06 0.34
N LEU A 1150 -13.60 -46.80 0.99
CA LEU A 1150 -12.75 -47.86 1.54
C LEU A 1150 -13.05 -48.06 3.03
N SER A 1151 -13.51 -49.26 3.39
CA SER A 1151 -13.77 -49.60 4.80
C SER A 1151 -12.47 -49.75 5.59
N THR A 1152 -12.52 -49.44 6.88
CA THR A 1152 -11.34 -49.59 7.76
C THR A 1152 -10.85 -51.03 7.83
N ALA A 1153 -11.76 -52.00 7.75
CA ALA A 1153 -11.42 -53.42 7.70
C ALA A 1153 -10.58 -53.75 6.46
N ARG A 1154 -10.97 -53.23 5.29
CA ARG A 1154 -10.22 -53.43 4.05
C ARG A 1154 -8.85 -52.74 4.09
N ALA A 1155 -8.77 -51.52 4.63
CA ALA A 1155 -7.49 -50.85 4.82
C ALA A 1155 -6.53 -51.64 5.73
N LYS A 1156 -7.02 -52.21 6.85
CA LYS A 1156 -6.23 -53.07 7.74
C LYS A 1156 -5.77 -54.37 7.06
N GLU A 1157 -6.57 -54.92 6.15
CA GLU A 1157 -6.17 -56.07 5.34
C GLU A 1157 -5.00 -55.72 4.41
N LEU A 1158 -5.10 -54.60 3.69
CA LEU A 1158 -4.03 -54.10 2.82
C LEU A 1158 -2.73 -53.84 3.60
N ILE A 1159 -2.83 -53.27 4.80
CA ILE A 1159 -1.67 -53.05 5.69
C ILE A 1159 -0.95 -54.37 5.99
N ARG A 1160 -1.68 -55.44 6.33
CA ARG A 1160 -1.06 -56.75 6.60
C ARG A 1160 -0.49 -57.38 5.34
N HIS A 1161 -1.22 -57.32 4.24
CA HIS A 1161 -0.83 -57.96 2.98
C HIS A 1161 0.46 -57.38 2.41
N TYR A 1162 0.60 -56.04 2.44
CA TYR A 1162 1.78 -55.35 1.91
C TYR A 1162 2.83 -55.00 2.98
N GLY A 1163 2.61 -55.37 4.25
CA GLY A 1163 3.56 -55.08 5.34
C GLY A 1163 3.74 -53.58 5.63
N LEU A 1164 2.65 -52.82 5.66
CA LEU A 1164 2.67 -51.34 5.68
C LEU A 1164 2.72 -50.71 7.09
N GLN A 1165 2.99 -51.51 8.13
CA GLN A 1165 2.91 -51.08 9.55
C GLN A 1165 3.89 -49.96 9.89
#